data_AF-A0AAV9ZJ25-F1
#
_entry.id   AF-A0AAV9ZJ25-F1
#
_cell.length_a   1.000
_cell.length_b   1.000
_cell.length_c   1.000
_cell.angle_alpha   90.00
_cell.angle_beta   90.00
_cell.angle_gamma   90.00
#
_symmetry.space_group_name_H-M   'P 1'
#
loop_
_entity.id
_entity.type
_entity.pdbx_description
1 polymer ?
#
loop_
_entity_poly.entity_id
_entity_poly.type
_entity_poly.pdbx_seq_one_letter_code
_entity_poly.pdbx_strand_id
1 'polypeptide(L)'
;MAARAEPDPQSHEATQDHIDALRFYQQDQTETPLNPLAPPLAPPLQAFVADGTRSLLESLAAPAGFTTTNTYQESSPPPSPPRLVDWGLSENTELETSLDSQAIAEMAHKLLEYLDAEPVSDDEQDERSDIEDELNQVQEPIDENGHGRKRARTSNNVDSSRQWYPWPDRITCTLDVLMHLPRSVFSHRQLDLFIWLLKVNNVDDVPSVKAMQELNVMLQTICGIESIPYNGALRHKYYVNGLAQIIAQEMSNPKVRPHLQFYPEDSGKVLEEARQGKRWLEELPSEKTTPMVRIGKQDYHIHEPAMLRDGTFCMPFRWFMRGNILFAKCWAMTAVTSDAGRYWRVLKQETEVSQYNLMKNLPDLQKDFRLYGHPDPSQIRATTISPWTLTDPSIGNAWRERAKGSRVVAFQIWMYCDDTSGNLSKKWNEHNSFLFTPAGLSREQAAKEFNIHFLCTSNIAPPLEMLDGILDQLEESEEKGIWAWDSQENELILVIPAVLALLGDNPMQSEFACHIGLRGKLFCRACWVKGSDALDEEEPTASRPQHQDPTESDGETSQPHTPMQQEPGSPGSPQVNSPVGSDAGSETSKAKKSRKRVKETLEQMMSRAKSFVKIGKLRTKEETTTTLRSYFEKACTVNTKTKVKEMRTASGIKDTFQLVFLEKLFESYSALPKYKGKRGPKAKQEALDAKVRSLPPNTTSPVWRIKGV
;
A
#
# COMPACT_ATOMS: atom_id res chain seq x y z
N MET A 1 21.21 63.65 6.89
CA MET A 1 21.09 63.65 5.42
C MET A 1 20.39 62.38 4.99
N ALA A 2 19.22 62.54 4.37
CA ALA A 2 18.36 61.58 3.66
C ALA A 2 18.02 60.21 4.33
N ALA A 3 16.83 60.14 4.91
CA ALA A 3 16.10 58.90 5.15
C ALA A 3 15.56 58.34 3.82
N ARG A 4 15.69 57.02 3.59
CA ARG A 4 14.92 56.28 2.57
C ARG A 4 13.81 55.51 3.30
N ALA A 5 12.57 55.89 2.99
CA ALA A 5 11.36 55.24 3.47
C ALA A 5 11.17 53.87 2.77
N GLU A 6 10.75 52.85 3.52
CA GLU A 6 10.27 51.57 3.00
C GLU A 6 8.90 51.75 2.34
N PRO A 7 8.56 51.00 1.27
CA PRO A 7 7.30 51.20 0.56
C PRO A 7 6.10 50.56 1.28
N ASP A 8 5.02 51.33 1.32
CA ASP A 8 3.69 50.97 1.80
C ASP A 8 3.08 49.83 0.94
N PRO A 9 2.61 48.72 1.54
CA PRO A 9 2.03 47.57 0.83
C PRO A 9 0.72 47.90 0.08
N GLN A 10 0.13 49.08 0.26
CA GLN A 10 -1.00 49.53 -0.56
C GLN A 10 -0.60 50.03 -1.97
N SER A 11 0.70 50.18 -2.27
CA SER A 11 1.15 50.69 -3.57
C SER A 11 1.36 49.63 -4.66
N HIS A 12 1.47 48.34 -4.30
CA HIS A 12 1.66 47.25 -5.27
C HIS A 12 0.39 46.97 -6.08
N GLU A 13 -0.79 47.14 -5.49
CA GLU A 13 -2.06 46.98 -6.21
C GLU A 13 -2.29 48.09 -7.26
N ALA A 14 -1.59 49.23 -7.12
CA ALA A 14 -1.68 50.37 -8.03
C ALA A 14 -0.55 50.43 -9.07
N THR A 15 0.45 49.54 -8.98
CA THR A 15 1.53 49.51 -9.97
C THR A 15 1.04 48.99 -11.32
N GLN A 16 1.48 49.65 -12.40
CA GLN A 16 1.11 49.32 -13.77
C GLN A 16 1.43 47.87 -14.12
N ASP A 17 2.53 47.32 -13.59
CA ASP A 17 2.93 45.92 -13.75
C ASP A 17 1.93 44.93 -13.14
N HIS A 18 1.29 45.28 -12.01
CA HIS A 18 0.26 44.46 -11.38
C HIS A 18 -1.07 44.55 -12.14
N ILE A 19 -1.41 45.74 -12.64
CA ILE A 19 -2.61 45.96 -13.47
C ILE A 19 -2.46 45.24 -14.82
N ASP A 20 -1.27 45.22 -15.41
CA ASP A 20 -1.00 44.53 -16.67
C ASP A 20 -0.96 43.00 -16.47
N ALA A 21 -0.47 42.51 -15.33
CA ALA A 21 -0.57 41.09 -14.95
C ALA A 21 -2.03 40.64 -14.74
N LEU A 22 -2.87 41.48 -14.12
CA LEU A 22 -4.30 41.22 -13.97
C LEU A 22 -5.04 41.25 -15.32
N ARG A 23 -4.67 42.15 -16.24
CA ARG A 23 -5.20 42.16 -17.61
C ARG A 23 -4.81 40.91 -18.39
N PHE A 24 -3.58 40.44 -18.24
CA PHE A 24 -3.12 39.20 -18.85
C PHE A 24 -3.92 38.00 -18.31
N TYR A 25 -4.17 37.95 -17.00
CA TYR A 25 -4.96 36.90 -16.36
C TYR A 25 -6.46 36.95 -16.73
N GLN A 26 -7.01 38.14 -16.99
CA GLN A 26 -8.39 38.32 -17.44
C GLN A 26 -8.58 38.07 -18.95
N GLN A 27 -7.56 38.31 -19.77
CA GLN A 27 -7.53 37.89 -21.17
C GLN A 27 -7.45 36.36 -21.28
N ASP A 28 -6.70 35.69 -20.41
CA ASP A 28 -6.62 34.22 -20.35
C ASP A 28 -7.94 33.55 -19.89
N GLN A 29 -8.82 34.31 -19.21
CA GLN A 29 -10.16 33.84 -18.81
C GLN A 29 -11.29 34.19 -19.79
N THR A 30 -11.01 34.97 -20.86
CA THR A 30 -12.00 35.34 -21.88
C THR A 30 -11.81 34.59 -23.21
N GLU A 31 -10.73 33.83 -23.38
CA GLU A 31 -10.69 32.77 -24.38
C GLU A 31 -11.53 31.59 -23.90
N THR A 32 -12.76 31.55 -24.41
CA THR A 32 -13.62 30.37 -24.34
C THR A 32 -12.83 29.22 -24.97
N PRO A 33 -12.50 28.14 -24.25
CA PRO A 33 -11.94 26.99 -24.91
C PRO A 33 -12.99 26.52 -25.91
N LEU A 34 -12.63 26.59 -27.19
CA LEU A 34 -13.35 25.93 -28.27
C LEU A 34 -13.56 24.50 -27.82
N ASN A 35 -14.81 24.22 -27.45
CA ASN A 35 -15.33 22.90 -27.17
C ASN A 35 -14.94 22.01 -28.37
N PRO A 36 -14.00 21.06 -28.26
CA PRO A 36 -14.02 19.97 -29.20
C PRO A 36 -15.35 19.29 -28.93
N LEU A 37 -16.29 19.44 -29.88
CA LEU A 37 -17.55 18.72 -29.94
C LEU A 37 -17.38 17.39 -29.20
N ALA A 38 -18.06 17.27 -28.05
CA ALA A 38 -18.22 15.97 -27.42
C ALA A 38 -18.71 15.04 -28.54
N PRO A 39 -17.96 13.98 -28.89
CA PRO A 39 -18.55 12.96 -29.72
C PRO A 39 -19.86 12.54 -29.03
N PRO A 40 -20.96 12.33 -29.77
CA PRO A 40 -22.17 11.80 -29.15
C PRO A 40 -21.74 10.59 -28.32
N LEU A 41 -22.14 10.55 -27.05
CA LEU A 41 -21.80 9.51 -26.07
C LEU A 41 -21.69 8.18 -26.81
N ALA A 42 -20.46 7.79 -27.12
CA ALA A 42 -20.24 6.50 -27.73
C ALA A 42 -20.70 5.52 -26.65
N PRO A 43 -21.61 4.59 -26.98
CA PRO A 43 -21.91 3.52 -26.04
C PRO A 43 -20.58 2.86 -25.67
N PRO A 44 -20.43 2.31 -24.44
CA PRO A 44 -19.16 1.74 -23.98
C PRO A 44 -18.56 0.87 -25.10
N LEU A 45 -17.23 0.85 -25.26
CA LEU A 45 -16.58 0.12 -26.37
C LEU A 45 -17.09 -1.32 -26.51
N GLN A 46 -17.52 -1.96 -25.42
CA GLN A 46 -18.25 -3.23 -25.41
C GLN A 46 -19.62 -3.18 -26.10
N ALA A 47 -20.44 -2.15 -25.87
CA ALA A 47 -21.71 -1.94 -26.54
C ALA A 47 -21.55 -1.54 -28.03
N PHE A 48 -20.52 -0.78 -28.41
CA PHE A 48 -20.22 -0.49 -29.83
C PHE A 48 -19.72 -1.73 -30.58
N VAL A 49 -18.91 -2.57 -29.93
CA VAL A 49 -18.46 -3.86 -30.48
C VAL A 49 -19.63 -4.86 -30.52
N ALA A 50 -20.52 -4.87 -29.53
CA ALA A 50 -21.72 -5.70 -29.54
C ALA A 50 -22.69 -5.31 -30.67
N ASP A 51 -22.97 -4.01 -30.85
CA ASP A 51 -23.81 -3.52 -31.95
C ASP A 51 -23.19 -3.76 -33.32
N GLY A 52 -21.88 -3.51 -33.47
CA GLY A 52 -21.16 -3.74 -34.73
C GLY A 52 -21.05 -5.22 -35.11
N THR A 53 -20.82 -6.09 -34.13
CA THR A 53 -20.78 -7.54 -34.33
C THR A 53 -22.16 -8.07 -34.69
N ARG A 54 -23.21 -7.58 -34.02
CA ARG A 54 -24.59 -7.94 -34.31
C ARG A 54 -25.01 -7.51 -35.72
N SER A 55 -24.73 -6.27 -36.11
CA SER A 55 -25.04 -5.75 -37.45
C SER A 55 -24.30 -6.51 -38.56
N LEU A 56 -23.04 -6.91 -38.31
CA LEU A 56 -22.29 -7.77 -39.22
C LEU A 56 -22.93 -9.16 -39.34
N LEU A 57 -23.27 -9.80 -38.22
CA LEU A 57 -23.90 -11.12 -38.23
C LEU A 57 -25.28 -11.10 -38.92
N GLU A 58 -26.07 -10.06 -38.71
CA GLU A 58 -27.35 -9.85 -39.41
C GLU A 58 -27.16 -9.68 -40.93
N SER A 59 -26.09 -8.98 -41.34
CA SER A 59 -25.77 -8.83 -42.77
C SER A 59 -25.30 -10.14 -43.43
N LEU A 60 -24.63 -11.01 -42.66
CA LEU A 60 -24.15 -12.31 -43.12
C LEU A 60 -25.25 -13.37 -43.13
N ALA A 61 -26.32 -13.16 -42.34
CA ALA A 61 -27.48 -14.04 -42.24
C ALA A 61 -28.54 -13.82 -43.34
N ALA A 62 -28.52 -12.67 -44.04
CA ALA A 62 -29.53 -12.35 -45.05
C ALA A 62 -29.24 -12.97 -46.44
N PRO A 63 -30.21 -13.61 -47.11
CA PRO A 63 -30.04 -14.05 -48.49
C PRO A 63 -29.95 -12.84 -49.43
N ALA A 64 -29.03 -12.88 -50.40
CA ALA A 64 -28.76 -11.80 -51.34
C ALA A 64 -30.04 -11.37 -52.08
N GLY A 65 -30.70 -10.30 -51.62
CA GLY A 65 -31.92 -9.81 -52.24
C GLY A 65 -32.88 -8.93 -51.42
N PHE A 66 -32.57 -8.53 -50.18
CA PHE A 66 -33.45 -7.61 -49.43
C PHE A 66 -32.71 -6.36 -48.91
N THR A 67 -33.07 -5.22 -49.49
CA THR A 67 -32.78 -3.87 -48.98
C THR A 67 -33.72 -3.55 -47.83
N THR A 68 -33.20 -3.43 -46.60
CA THR A 68 -33.93 -2.83 -45.49
C THR A 68 -33.64 -1.33 -45.43
N THR A 69 -34.71 -0.57 -45.65
CA THR A 69 -34.80 0.88 -45.50
C THR A 69 -34.58 1.29 -44.05
N ASN A 70 -33.47 1.97 -43.76
CA ASN A 70 -33.32 2.70 -42.51
C ASN A 70 -33.63 4.19 -42.75
N THR A 71 -34.75 4.65 -42.21
CA THR A 71 -35.14 6.06 -42.17
C THR A 71 -34.32 6.79 -41.10
N TYR A 72 -33.25 7.48 -41.53
CA TYR A 72 -32.71 8.63 -40.81
C TYR A 72 -32.56 9.78 -41.82
N GLN A 73 -33.18 10.92 -41.50
CA GLN A 73 -33.12 12.14 -42.29
C GLN A 73 -31.70 12.70 -42.29
N GLU A 74 -31.02 12.66 -43.45
CA GLU A 74 -29.87 13.50 -43.74
C GLU A 74 -30.21 14.48 -44.87
N SER A 75 -29.90 15.75 -44.59
CA SER A 75 -30.08 16.89 -45.49
C SER A 75 -29.03 16.90 -46.61
N SER A 76 -29.53 16.86 -47.86
CA SER A 76 -28.98 17.31 -49.16
C SER A 76 -27.48 17.14 -49.47
N PRO A 77 -27.11 16.48 -50.60
CA PRO A 77 -25.72 16.26 -51.01
C PRO A 77 -25.17 17.34 -51.96
N PRO A 78 -23.83 17.48 -52.12
CA PRO A 78 -23.21 18.20 -53.23
C PRO A 78 -23.06 17.30 -54.49
N PRO A 79 -22.88 17.89 -55.69
CA PRO A 79 -23.12 17.21 -56.97
C PRO A 79 -21.95 16.35 -57.45
N SER A 80 -22.27 15.22 -58.08
CA SER A 80 -21.34 14.31 -58.76
C SER A 80 -20.87 14.83 -60.13
N PRO A 81 -19.69 14.42 -60.62
CA PRO A 81 -19.36 14.37 -62.05
C PRO A 81 -19.65 12.98 -62.68
N PRO A 82 -19.66 12.87 -64.03
CA PRO A 82 -20.50 11.92 -64.77
C PRO A 82 -19.87 10.56 -65.15
N ARG A 83 -20.78 9.66 -65.55
CA ARG A 83 -20.67 8.26 -66.01
C ARG A 83 -19.71 7.98 -67.17
N LEU A 84 -19.08 6.80 -67.18
CA LEU A 84 -19.11 5.72 -68.21
C LEU A 84 -18.18 4.57 -67.70
N VAL A 85 -18.50 3.28 -67.72
CA VAL A 85 -18.94 2.45 -68.86
C VAL A 85 -19.87 1.34 -68.39
N ASP A 86 -20.97 1.17 -69.11
CA ASP A 86 -21.90 0.06 -69.07
C ASP A 86 -21.37 -1.08 -69.96
N TRP A 87 -21.22 -2.29 -69.38
CA TRP A 87 -20.78 -3.50 -70.08
C TRP A 87 -21.89 -4.55 -70.21
N GLY A 88 -23.16 -4.14 -70.25
CA GLY A 88 -24.24 -4.88 -70.93
C GLY A 88 -24.19 -6.40 -70.83
N LEU A 89 -24.33 -6.95 -69.63
CA LEU A 89 -24.66 -8.36 -69.45
C LEU A 89 -26.11 -8.47 -68.97
N SER A 90 -26.88 -9.19 -69.80
CA SER A 90 -28.31 -9.44 -69.73
C SER A 90 -28.80 -10.07 -68.43
N GLU A 91 -30.04 -9.74 -68.07
CA GLU A 91 -30.86 -10.41 -67.07
C GLU A 91 -30.95 -11.93 -67.30
N ASN A 92 -31.04 -12.67 -66.19
CA ASN A 92 -31.21 -14.12 -66.05
C ASN A 92 -29.91 -14.94 -66.01
N THR A 93 -29.25 -14.88 -64.85
CA THR A 93 -28.54 -16.03 -64.30
C THR A 93 -28.87 -16.07 -62.82
N GLU A 94 -29.74 -16.99 -62.41
CA GLU A 94 -29.84 -17.39 -61.00
C GLU A 94 -28.47 -17.96 -60.62
N LEU A 95 -27.65 -17.15 -59.94
CA LEU A 95 -26.42 -17.64 -59.32
C LEU A 95 -26.86 -18.48 -58.12
N GLU A 96 -26.68 -19.80 -58.23
CA GLU A 96 -26.70 -20.70 -57.09
C GLU A 96 -25.80 -20.10 -56.00
N THR A 97 -26.39 -19.83 -54.83
CA THR A 97 -25.63 -19.41 -53.65
C THR A 97 -24.61 -20.49 -53.35
N SER A 98 -23.31 -20.13 -53.28
CA SER A 98 -22.27 -21.12 -53.00
C SER A 98 -22.56 -21.81 -51.67
N LEU A 99 -22.17 -23.08 -51.55
CA LEU A 99 -22.22 -23.82 -50.28
C LEU A 99 -21.57 -23.02 -49.13
N ASP A 100 -20.54 -22.24 -49.45
CA ASP A 100 -19.86 -21.35 -48.51
C ASP A 100 -20.76 -20.20 -48.01
N SER A 101 -21.55 -19.58 -48.89
CA SER A 101 -22.50 -18.53 -48.48
C SER A 101 -23.63 -19.06 -47.60
N GLN A 102 -24.09 -20.29 -47.85
CA GLN A 102 -25.10 -20.94 -47.00
C GLN A 102 -24.53 -21.31 -45.62
N ALA A 103 -23.30 -21.84 -45.58
CA ALA A 103 -22.61 -22.15 -44.32
C ALA A 103 -22.32 -20.89 -43.47
N ILE A 104 -21.95 -19.78 -44.12
CA ILE A 104 -21.73 -18.48 -43.45
C ILE A 104 -23.03 -17.95 -42.84
N ALA A 105 -24.14 -18.02 -43.57
CA ALA A 105 -25.44 -17.60 -43.06
C ALA A 105 -25.91 -18.46 -41.88
N GLU A 106 -25.69 -19.78 -41.95
CA GLU A 106 -26.06 -20.72 -40.89
C GLU A 106 -25.22 -20.51 -39.61
N MET A 107 -23.92 -20.22 -39.76
CA MET A 107 -23.05 -19.83 -38.63
C MET A 107 -23.48 -18.49 -38.03
N ALA A 108 -23.82 -17.50 -38.87
CA ALA A 108 -24.26 -16.19 -38.42
C ALA A 108 -25.60 -16.27 -37.65
N HIS A 109 -26.54 -17.09 -38.10
CA HIS A 109 -27.80 -17.35 -37.41
C HIS A 109 -27.62 -18.00 -36.03
N LYS A 110 -26.75 -19.01 -35.92
CA LYS A 110 -26.46 -19.66 -34.62
C LYS A 110 -25.79 -18.70 -33.63
N LEU A 111 -24.93 -17.80 -34.12
CA LEU A 111 -24.29 -16.79 -33.29
C LEU A 111 -25.28 -15.71 -32.82
N LEU A 112 -26.24 -15.31 -33.66
CA LEU A 112 -27.32 -14.39 -33.26
C LEU A 112 -28.25 -15.01 -32.22
N GLU A 113 -28.64 -16.27 -32.41
CA GLU A 113 -29.48 -17.01 -31.44
C GLU A 113 -28.79 -17.14 -30.08
N TYR A 114 -27.48 -17.34 -30.06
CA TYR A 114 -26.68 -17.37 -28.83
C TYR A 114 -26.56 -15.99 -28.15
N LEU A 115 -26.46 -14.91 -28.94
CA LEU A 115 -26.41 -13.53 -28.42
C LEU A 115 -27.77 -13.06 -27.87
N ASP A 116 -28.88 -13.66 -28.31
CA ASP A 116 -30.25 -13.34 -27.88
C ASP A 116 -30.75 -14.17 -26.69
N ALA A 117 -30.00 -15.18 -26.26
CA ALA A 117 -30.26 -15.88 -25.01
C ALA A 117 -29.90 -14.95 -23.83
N GLU A 118 -30.92 -14.54 -23.07
CA GLU A 118 -30.98 -13.67 -21.87
C GLU A 118 -29.64 -13.28 -21.17
N PRO A 119 -29.50 -12.01 -20.72
CA PRO A 119 -28.27 -11.48 -20.16
C PRO A 119 -27.87 -12.14 -18.83
N VAL A 120 -26.56 -12.37 -18.69
CA VAL A 120 -25.90 -12.85 -17.47
C VAL A 120 -26.15 -11.86 -16.32
N SER A 121 -26.66 -12.40 -15.21
CA SER A 121 -26.82 -11.76 -13.90
C SER A 121 -25.49 -11.19 -13.38
N ASP A 122 -25.58 -10.23 -12.46
CA ASP A 122 -24.51 -9.43 -11.83
C ASP A 122 -23.57 -10.25 -10.90
N ASP A 123 -23.36 -11.54 -11.20
CA ASP A 123 -22.65 -12.51 -10.36
C ASP A 123 -21.19 -12.76 -10.82
N GLU A 124 -20.57 -11.83 -11.57
CA GLU A 124 -19.15 -11.92 -11.96
C GLU A 124 -18.17 -11.43 -10.85
N GLN A 125 -18.53 -11.60 -9.58
CA GLN A 125 -17.62 -11.36 -8.43
C GLN A 125 -17.33 -12.60 -7.56
N ASP A 126 -18.04 -13.72 -7.75
CA ASP A 126 -17.88 -14.91 -6.88
C ASP A 126 -16.98 -16.02 -7.47
N GLU A 127 -16.49 -15.90 -8.71
CA GLU A 127 -15.72 -16.99 -9.36
C GLU A 127 -14.25 -17.17 -8.88
N ARG A 128 -13.89 -16.66 -7.68
CA ARG A 128 -12.64 -17.07 -7.00
C ARG A 128 -12.88 -17.98 -5.79
N SER A 129 -14.09 -18.04 -5.23
CA SER A 129 -14.38 -18.93 -4.09
C SER A 129 -14.85 -20.33 -4.50
N ASP A 130 -15.36 -20.49 -5.72
CA ASP A 130 -16.11 -21.69 -6.09
C ASP A 130 -15.24 -22.77 -6.75
N ILE A 131 -13.93 -22.51 -6.91
CA ILE A 131 -12.95 -23.41 -7.52
C ILE A 131 -12.78 -24.71 -6.70
N GLU A 132 -13.04 -24.69 -5.39
CA GLU A 132 -12.93 -25.89 -4.55
C GLU A 132 -14.22 -26.72 -4.47
N ASP A 133 -15.40 -26.13 -4.66
CA ASP A 133 -16.70 -26.81 -4.50
C ASP A 133 -17.28 -27.37 -5.82
N GLU A 134 -16.89 -26.85 -6.99
CA GLU A 134 -17.30 -27.41 -8.30
C GLU A 134 -16.54 -28.67 -8.72
N LEU A 135 -15.60 -29.17 -7.90
CA LEU A 135 -14.84 -30.40 -8.16
C LEU A 135 -15.70 -31.68 -8.19
N ASN A 136 -16.99 -31.63 -7.84
CA ASN A 136 -17.83 -32.83 -7.68
C ASN A 136 -19.09 -32.93 -8.55
N GLN A 137 -19.44 -31.97 -9.41
CA GLN A 137 -20.72 -32.04 -10.15
C GLN A 137 -20.71 -31.48 -11.58
N VAL A 138 -19.78 -31.92 -12.43
CA VAL A 138 -19.93 -31.74 -13.90
C VAL A 138 -20.05 -33.09 -14.57
N GLN A 139 -21.27 -33.41 -15.00
CA GLN A 139 -21.58 -34.56 -15.83
C GLN A 139 -21.86 -34.02 -17.24
N GLU A 140 -20.93 -34.22 -18.17
CA GLU A 140 -21.11 -33.79 -19.57
C GLU A 140 -22.28 -34.53 -20.23
N PRO A 141 -23.10 -33.85 -21.05
CA PRO A 141 -24.03 -34.54 -21.94
C PRO A 141 -23.22 -35.27 -23.03
N ILE A 142 -23.48 -36.56 -23.17
CA ILE A 142 -22.87 -37.42 -24.19
C ILE A 142 -23.48 -37.02 -25.54
N ASP A 143 -22.69 -36.35 -26.38
CA ASP A 143 -23.04 -36.12 -27.78
C ASP A 143 -22.56 -37.32 -28.62
N GLU A 144 -23.44 -38.30 -28.81
CA GLU A 144 -23.27 -39.36 -29.80
C GLU A 144 -23.61 -38.79 -31.17
N ASN A 145 -22.64 -38.17 -31.88
CA ASN A 145 -22.59 -38.14 -33.35
C ASN A 145 -21.28 -37.52 -33.92
N GLY A 146 -20.51 -38.33 -34.64
CA GLY A 146 -19.90 -37.93 -35.91
C GLY A 146 -18.63 -37.05 -35.92
N HIS A 147 -17.48 -37.73 -36.02
CA HIS A 147 -16.26 -37.30 -36.75
C HIS A 147 -15.41 -36.11 -36.25
N GLY A 148 -14.61 -36.39 -35.22
CA GLY A 148 -13.29 -35.76 -35.01
C GLY A 148 -12.41 -36.72 -34.21
N ARG A 149 -11.34 -37.24 -34.81
CA ARG A 149 -10.42 -38.18 -34.12
C ARG A 149 -9.90 -37.53 -32.83
N LYS A 150 -10.24 -38.10 -31.67
CA LYS A 150 -9.53 -37.90 -30.39
C LYS A 150 -8.08 -38.40 -30.57
N ARG A 151 -7.20 -37.58 -31.15
CA ARG A 151 -5.75 -37.79 -31.05
C ARG A 151 -5.33 -37.27 -29.69
N ALA A 152 -4.85 -38.17 -28.84
CA ALA A 152 -4.06 -37.79 -27.67
C ALA A 152 -2.92 -36.87 -28.14
N ARG A 153 -2.72 -35.73 -27.46
CA ARG A 153 -1.59 -34.81 -27.72
C ARG A 153 -0.31 -35.63 -27.66
N THR A 154 0.23 -35.99 -28.82
CA THR A 154 1.55 -36.58 -28.95
C THR A 154 2.51 -35.45 -29.29
N SER A 155 2.65 -34.48 -28.38
CA SER A 155 3.68 -33.45 -28.51
C SER A 155 5.02 -34.08 -28.11
N ASN A 156 5.56 -34.91 -29.01
CA ASN A 156 6.94 -35.40 -28.96
C ASN A 156 7.88 -34.43 -29.69
N ASN A 157 7.63 -33.12 -29.61
CA ASN A 157 8.59 -32.13 -30.10
C ASN A 157 9.28 -31.46 -28.91
N VAL A 158 10.21 -32.21 -28.31
CA VAL A 158 10.97 -31.82 -27.09
C VAL A 158 11.63 -30.45 -27.23
N ASP A 159 12.00 -30.06 -28.46
CA ASP A 159 12.61 -28.76 -28.75
C ASP A 159 11.59 -27.61 -28.71
N SER A 160 10.35 -27.82 -29.16
CA SER A 160 9.28 -26.82 -29.05
C SER A 160 8.87 -26.62 -27.59
N SER A 161 8.75 -27.69 -26.80
CA SER A 161 8.43 -27.59 -25.37
C SER A 161 9.52 -26.90 -24.56
N ARG A 162 10.79 -26.98 -24.99
CA ARG A 162 11.90 -26.24 -24.35
C ARG A 162 11.85 -24.75 -24.65
N GLN A 163 11.47 -24.37 -25.87
CA GLN A 163 11.38 -22.97 -26.27
C GLN A 163 10.26 -22.23 -25.54
N TRP A 164 9.11 -22.89 -25.34
CA TRP A 164 7.92 -22.30 -24.73
C TRP A 164 7.75 -22.63 -23.25
N TYR A 165 8.73 -23.30 -22.62
CA TYR A 165 8.69 -23.61 -21.19
C TYR A 165 8.41 -22.35 -20.35
N PRO A 166 7.52 -22.41 -19.33
CA PRO A 166 6.86 -23.59 -18.76
C PRO A 166 5.66 -24.15 -19.55
N TRP A 167 5.22 -23.47 -20.61
CA TRP A 167 4.12 -23.94 -21.45
C TRP A 167 4.58 -25.06 -22.40
N PRO A 168 3.70 -26.03 -22.72
CA PRO A 168 4.03 -27.12 -23.64
C PRO A 168 4.22 -26.63 -25.09
N ASP A 169 3.53 -25.55 -25.47
CA ASP A 169 3.58 -24.95 -26.80
C ASP A 169 3.09 -23.49 -26.80
N ARG A 170 3.25 -22.86 -27.97
CA ARG A 170 2.87 -21.46 -28.21
C ARG A 170 1.38 -21.19 -28.01
N ILE A 171 0.49 -22.07 -28.48
CA ILE A 171 -0.96 -21.86 -28.43
C ILE A 171 -1.40 -21.77 -26.97
N THR A 172 -0.94 -22.74 -26.17
CA THR A 172 -1.20 -22.82 -24.74
C THR A 172 -0.69 -21.57 -24.01
N CYS A 173 0.53 -21.12 -24.32
CA CYS A 173 1.08 -19.88 -23.77
C CYS A 173 0.22 -18.65 -24.11
N THR A 174 -0.17 -18.48 -25.37
CA THR A 174 -0.94 -17.29 -25.77
C THR A 174 -2.37 -17.29 -25.21
N LEU A 175 -2.99 -18.45 -25.06
CA LEU A 175 -4.29 -18.57 -24.40
C LEU A 175 -4.20 -18.26 -22.91
N ASP A 176 -3.16 -18.75 -22.23
CA ASP A 176 -2.90 -18.43 -20.83
C ASP A 176 -2.67 -16.92 -20.61
N VAL A 177 -1.87 -16.28 -21.46
CA VAL A 177 -1.67 -14.82 -21.41
C VAL A 177 -2.98 -14.07 -21.63
N LEU A 178 -3.81 -14.52 -22.58
CA LEU A 178 -5.13 -13.93 -22.84
C LEU A 178 -6.04 -14.03 -21.61
N MET A 179 -6.07 -15.21 -20.96
CA MET A 179 -6.88 -15.46 -19.78
C MET A 179 -6.47 -14.62 -18.57
N HIS A 180 -5.19 -14.29 -18.44
CA HIS A 180 -4.63 -13.59 -17.29
C HIS A 180 -4.29 -12.11 -17.57
N LEU A 181 -4.96 -11.49 -18.55
CA LEU A 181 -4.81 -10.07 -18.79
C LEU A 181 -5.33 -9.26 -17.58
N PRO A 182 -4.52 -8.40 -16.94
CA PRO A 182 -4.86 -7.76 -15.66
C PRO A 182 -6.14 -6.92 -15.62
N ARG A 183 -6.68 -6.54 -16.79
CA ARG A 183 -7.86 -5.66 -16.92
C ARG A 183 -8.97 -6.28 -17.77
N SER A 184 -8.86 -7.56 -18.10
CA SER A 184 -9.85 -8.29 -18.88
C SER A 184 -10.06 -9.62 -18.19
N VAL A 185 -11.15 -9.70 -17.43
CA VAL A 185 -11.55 -10.95 -16.79
C VAL A 185 -12.12 -11.84 -17.89
N PHE A 186 -11.49 -13.00 -18.09
CA PHE A 186 -11.94 -14.00 -19.04
C PHE A 186 -12.63 -15.14 -18.30
N SER A 187 -13.91 -15.34 -18.56
CA SER A 187 -14.66 -16.45 -17.97
C SER A 187 -14.35 -17.78 -18.68
N HIS A 188 -14.67 -18.89 -18.03
CA HIS A 188 -14.54 -20.22 -18.66
C HIS A 188 -15.37 -20.33 -19.94
N ARG A 189 -16.56 -19.72 -19.99
CA ARG A 189 -17.41 -19.70 -21.18
C ARG A 189 -16.76 -18.96 -22.35
N GLN A 190 -16.07 -17.86 -22.06
CA GLN A 190 -15.33 -17.15 -23.10
C GLN A 190 -14.15 -17.99 -23.60
N LEU A 191 -13.42 -18.68 -22.72
CA LEU A 191 -12.35 -19.60 -23.12
C LEU A 191 -12.88 -20.73 -24.03
N ASP A 192 -14.02 -21.33 -23.70
CA ASP A 192 -14.69 -22.32 -24.54
C ASP A 192 -15.00 -21.77 -25.94
N LEU A 193 -15.50 -20.54 -26.02
CA LEU A 193 -15.78 -19.87 -27.30
C LEU A 193 -14.50 -19.67 -28.13
N PHE A 194 -13.39 -19.26 -27.51
CA PHE A 194 -12.10 -19.12 -28.21
C PHE A 194 -11.58 -20.47 -28.70
N ILE A 195 -11.67 -21.52 -27.88
CA ILE A 195 -11.26 -22.87 -28.26
C ILE A 195 -12.12 -23.37 -29.42
N TRP A 196 -13.43 -23.14 -29.39
CA TRP A 196 -14.34 -23.47 -30.49
C TRP A 196 -13.97 -22.71 -31.77
N LEU A 197 -13.72 -21.40 -31.68
CA LEU A 197 -13.33 -20.57 -32.82
C LEU A 197 -12.05 -21.09 -33.48
N LEU A 198 -11.03 -21.45 -32.68
CA LEU A 198 -9.78 -22.02 -33.18
C LEU A 198 -10.01 -23.36 -33.88
N LYS A 199 -10.89 -24.22 -33.34
CA LYS A 199 -11.25 -25.51 -33.95
C LYS A 199 -11.96 -25.34 -35.30
N VAL A 200 -12.91 -24.42 -35.41
CA VAL A 200 -13.64 -24.15 -36.67
C VAL A 200 -12.69 -23.62 -37.75
N ASN A 201 -11.66 -22.85 -37.36
CA ASN A 201 -10.64 -22.34 -38.26
C ASN A 201 -9.51 -23.36 -38.55
N ASN A 202 -9.71 -24.64 -38.22
CA ASN A 202 -8.74 -25.72 -38.45
C ASN A 202 -7.35 -25.47 -37.85
N VAL A 203 -7.28 -24.83 -36.68
CA VAL A 203 -6.03 -24.74 -35.91
C VAL A 203 -5.77 -26.11 -35.28
N ASP A 204 -4.60 -26.68 -35.55
CA ASP A 204 -4.18 -27.95 -34.97
C ASP A 204 -3.83 -27.80 -33.47
N ASP A 205 -3.92 -28.91 -32.73
CA ASP A 205 -3.44 -29.05 -31.33
C ASP A 205 -4.02 -28.05 -30.31
N VAL A 206 -5.23 -27.52 -30.52
CA VAL A 206 -5.92 -26.63 -29.58
C VAL A 206 -6.22 -27.35 -28.25
N PRO A 207 -5.83 -26.78 -27.09
CA PRO A 207 -6.11 -27.37 -25.78
C PRO A 207 -7.61 -27.43 -25.48
N SER A 208 -8.04 -28.36 -24.63
CA SER A 208 -9.36 -28.30 -23.99
C SER A 208 -9.33 -27.36 -22.79
N VAL A 209 -10.49 -26.89 -22.33
CA VAL A 209 -10.62 -26.10 -21.09
C VAL A 209 -10.00 -26.83 -19.90
N LYS A 210 -10.29 -28.14 -19.76
CA LYS A 210 -9.68 -28.97 -18.73
C LYS A 210 -8.14 -28.97 -18.79
N ALA A 211 -7.56 -29.06 -19.98
CA ALA A 211 -6.11 -29.00 -20.14
C ALA A 211 -5.54 -27.61 -19.78
N MET A 212 -6.28 -26.54 -20.06
CA MET A 212 -5.92 -25.18 -19.62
C MET A 212 -6.00 -25.03 -18.08
N GLN A 213 -7.00 -25.64 -17.44
CA GLN A 213 -7.12 -25.65 -15.99
C GLN A 213 -5.98 -26.43 -15.31
N GLU A 214 -5.66 -27.63 -15.80
CA GLU A 214 -4.54 -28.44 -15.31
C GLU A 214 -3.20 -27.69 -15.48
N LEU A 215 -3.02 -27.00 -16.61
CA LEU A 215 -1.89 -26.12 -16.85
C LEU A 215 -1.87 -24.96 -15.85
N ASN A 216 -2.99 -24.28 -15.61
CA ASN A 216 -3.06 -23.17 -14.65
C ASN A 216 -2.66 -23.63 -13.24
N VAL A 217 -3.14 -24.79 -12.78
CA VAL A 217 -2.73 -25.38 -11.49
C VAL A 217 -1.22 -25.63 -11.46
N MET A 218 -0.67 -26.18 -12.54
CA MET A 218 0.78 -26.40 -12.66
C MET A 218 1.56 -25.08 -12.63
N LEU A 219 1.14 -24.06 -13.39
CA LEU A 219 1.78 -22.75 -13.42
C LEU A 219 1.68 -22.05 -12.06
N GLN A 220 0.54 -22.09 -11.39
CA GLN A 220 0.40 -21.56 -10.03
C GLN A 220 1.32 -22.28 -9.04
N THR A 221 1.57 -23.58 -9.23
CA THR A 221 2.51 -24.33 -8.39
C THR A 221 3.97 -23.90 -8.63
N ILE A 222 4.33 -23.52 -9.87
CA ILE A 222 5.71 -23.14 -10.23
C ILE A 222 5.99 -21.66 -9.94
N CYS A 223 5.09 -20.77 -10.36
CA CYS A 223 5.26 -19.32 -10.36
C CYS A 223 4.07 -18.54 -9.80
N GLY A 224 3.11 -19.21 -9.16
CA GLY A 224 2.01 -18.54 -8.47
C GLY A 224 2.47 -17.83 -7.20
N ILE A 225 1.65 -16.87 -6.77
CA ILE A 225 1.73 -16.24 -5.45
C ILE A 225 0.62 -16.83 -4.60
N GLU A 226 0.98 -17.46 -3.49
CA GLU A 226 0.04 -18.06 -2.55
C GLU A 226 -0.72 -16.96 -1.78
N SER A 227 -2.03 -17.14 -1.63
CA SER A 227 -2.85 -16.32 -0.73
C SER A 227 -3.02 -17.03 0.61
N ILE A 228 -2.30 -16.56 1.62
CA ILE A 228 -2.19 -17.22 2.92
C ILE A 228 -3.37 -16.79 3.82
N PRO A 229 -4.16 -17.72 4.39
CA PRO A 229 -5.26 -17.40 5.28
C PRO A 229 -4.80 -17.05 6.70
N TYR A 230 -5.38 -15.99 7.27
CA TYR A 230 -5.15 -15.56 8.65
C TYR A 230 -6.46 -15.50 9.44
N ASN A 231 -6.36 -15.88 10.72
CA ASN A 231 -7.40 -15.64 11.72
C ASN A 231 -6.90 -14.54 12.65
N GLY A 232 -7.35 -13.31 12.40
CA GLY A 232 -6.85 -12.15 13.12
C GLY A 232 -7.19 -12.13 14.61
N ALA A 233 -6.43 -11.35 15.38
CA ALA A 233 -6.59 -11.24 16.83
C ALA A 233 -7.95 -10.67 17.28
N LEU A 234 -8.65 -9.96 16.40
CA LEU A 234 -10.00 -9.44 16.61
C LEU A 234 -11.09 -10.40 16.08
N ARG A 235 -10.68 -11.54 15.49
CA ARG A 235 -11.49 -12.65 14.97
C ARG A 235 -12.02 -12.48 13.55
N HIS A 236 -11.45 -11.57 12.76
CA HIS A 236 -11.76 -11.53 11.33
C HIS A 236 -10.87 -12.51 10.57
N LYS A 237 -11.46 -13.18 9.57
CA LYS A 237 -10.71 -13.98 8.60
C LYS A 237 -10.32 -13.06 7.44
N TYR A 238 -9.06 -13.09 7.04
CA TYR A 238 -8.54 -12.36 5.89
C TYR A 238 -7.40 -13.15 5.25
N TYR A 239 -6.97 -12.74 4.06
CA TYR A 239 -5.92 -13.42 3.30
C TYR A 239 -4.82 -12.43 2.95
N VAL A 240 -3.57 -12.88 2.97
CA VAL A 240 -2.41 -12.08 2.59
C VAL A 240 -1.59 -12.83 1.56
N ASN A 241 -1.30 -12.20 0.43
CA ASN A 241 -0.43 -12.74 -0.60
C ASN A 241 1.00 -12.93 -0.08
N GLY A 242 1.67 -13.98 -0.54
CA GLY A 242 3.03 -14.35 -0.15
C GLY A 242 4.05 -13.27 -0.50
N LEU A 243 4.42 -12.43 0.48
CA LEU A 243 5.38 -11.35 0.34
C LEU A 243 6.74 -11.87 -0.18
N ALA A 244 7.20 -12.99 0.38
CA ALA A 244 8.47 -13.60 0.00
C ALA A 244 8.48 -14.04 -1.48
N GLN A 245 7.37 -14.60 -1.96
CA GLN A 245 7.23 -15.03 -3.35
C GLN A 245 7.22 -13.82 -4.29
N ILE A 246 6.51 -12.75 -3.94
CA ILE A 246 6.49 -11.50 -4.74
C ILE A 246 7.91 -10.93 -4.87
N ILE A 247 8.63 -10.79 -3.75
CA ILE A 247 10.00 -10.25 -3.76
C ILE A 247 10.95 -11.15 -4.56
N ALA A 248 10.82 -12.47 -4.44
CA ALA A 248 11.64 -13.40 -5.21
C ALA A 248 11.40 -13.27 -6.72
N GLN A 249 10.15 -13.05 -7.13
CA GLN A 249 9.79 -12.80 -8.53
C GLN A 249 10.36 -11.48 -9.03
N GLU A 250 10.31 -10.41 -8.23
CA GLU A 250 10.90 -9.10 -8.60
C GLU A 250 12.42 -9.16 -8.81
N MET A 251 13.13 -9.95 -8.00
CA MET A 251 14.57 -10.18 -8.20
C MET A 251 14.86 -10.99 -9.47
N SER A 252 13.95 -11.91 -9.80
CA SER A 252 14.04 -12.75 -11.00
C SER A 252 13.54 -12.04 -12.26
N ASN A 253 12.97 -10.84 -12.13
CA ASN A 253 12.34 -10.11 -13.21
C ASN A 253 13.37 -9.27 -14.00
N PRO A 254 13.70 -9.63 -15.26
CA PRO A 254 14.71 -8.91 -16.04
C PRO A 254 14.29 -7.48 -16.42
N LYS A 255 13.01 -7.12 -16.28
CA LYS A 255 12.52 -5.76 -16.54
C LYS A 255 12.62 -4.85 -15.32
N VAL A 256 12.69 -5.40 -14.10
CA VAL A 256 12.69 -4.62 -12.85
C VAL A 256 14.04 -4.67 -12.18
N ARG A 257 14.66 -5.86 -12.09
CA ARG A 257 15.92 -6.06 -11.41
C ARG A 257 17.03 -5.08 -11.82
N PRO A 258 17.22 -4.71 -13.09
CA PRO A 258 18.22 -3.69 -13.49
C PRO A 258 18.01 -2.29 -12.90
N HIS A 259 16.80 -1.98 -12.46
CA HIS A 259 16.43 -0.70 -11.86
C HIS A 259 16.48 -0.71 -10.33
N LEU A 260 16.55 -1.89 -9.70
CA LEU A 260 16.59 -2.00 -8.25
C LEU A 260 17.96 -1.61 -7.68
N GLN A 261 17.94 -0.69 -6.72
CA GLN A 261 19.10 -0.30 -5.93
C GLN A 261 18.98 -0.83 -4.49
N PHE A 262 20.06 -1.41 -3.96
CA PHE A 262 20.08 -2.02 -2.62
C PHE A 262 20.92 -1.25 -1.60
N TYR A 263 21.63 -0.20 -2.04
CA TYR A 263 22.47 0.62 -1.19
C TYR A 263 21.93 2.06 -1.17
N PRO A 264 21.95 2.73 -0.02
CA PRO A 264 21.70 4.17 0.03
C PRO A 264 22.77 4.92 -0.78
N GLU A 265 22.42 6.09 -1.26
CA GLU A 265 23.29 6.98 -2.02
C GLU A 265 23.47 8.30 -1.27
N ASP A 266 24.72 8.72 -1.12
CA ASP A 266 25.06 10.10 -0.77
C ASP A 266 25.20 10.92 -2.06
N SER A 267 24.10 11.56 -2.44
CA SER A 267 23.95 12.48 -3.58
C SER A 267 24.09 13.95 -3.16
N GLY A 268 24.61 14.22 -1.96
CA GLY A 268 24.76 15.57 -1.41
C GLY A 268 23.42 16.28 -1.18
N LYS A 269 23.05 17.20 -2.08
CA LYS A 269 21.81 17.99 -1.95
C LYS A 269 20.64 17.47 -2.79
N VAL A 270 20.89 16.50 -3.68
CA VAL A 270 19.88 15.96 -4.58
C VAL A 270 19.05 14.92 -3.85
N LEU A 271 17.72 15.02 -3.91
CA LEU A 271 16.77 14.08 -3.30
C LEU A 271 15.63 13.81 -4.28
N GLU A 272 15.91 12.95 -5.26
CA GLU A 272 14.97 12.50 -6.30
C GLU A 272 14.42 11.09 -6.02
N GLU A 273 15.22 10.27 -5.33
CA GLU A 273 14.94 8.85 -5.09
C GLU A 273 15.03 8.51 -3.60
N ALA A 274 14.35 7.44 -3.19
CA ALA A 274 14.32 6.99 -1.80
C ALA A 274 15.71 6.71 -1.22
N ARG A 275 16.60 6.11 -2.04
CA ARG A 275 17.98 5.76 -1.66
C ARG A 275 18.84 6.96 -1.28
N GLN A 276 18.47 8.15 -1.75
CA GLN A 276 19.17 9.42 -1.45
C GLN A 276 18.71 10.05 -0.14
N GLY A 277 17.65 9.51 0.48
CA GLY A 277 17.13 10.00 1.74
C GLY A 277 18.03 9.66 2.92
N LYS A 278 18.18 10.63 3.83
CA LYS A 278 18.83 10.42 5.15
C LYS A 278 18.23 9.25 5.92
N ARG A 279 16.94 8.98 5.72
CA ARG A 279 16.26 7.82 6.30
C ARG A 279 17.05 6.53 6.07
N TRP A 280 17.48 6.27 4.84
CA TRP A 280 18.17 5.02 4.50
C TRP A 280 19.64 5.05 4.92
N LEU A 281 20.34 6.17 4.67
CA LEU A 281 21.78 6.28 4.94
C LEU A 281 22.13 6.43 6.43
N GLU A 282 21.36 7.23 7.17
CA GLU A 282 21.71 7.69 8.52
C GLU A 282 20.78 7.15 9.61
N GLU A 283 19.47 7.10 9.36
CA GLU A 283 18.48 6.85 10.42
C GLU A 283 18.12 5.37 10.61
N LEU A 284 18.05 4.59 9.53
CA LEU A 284 17.75 3.16 9.63
C LEU A 284 18.83 2.44 10.46
N PRO A 285 18.48 1.43 11.27
CA PRO A 285 19.47 0.55 11.88
C PRO A 285 20.32 -0.17 10.83
N SER A 286 21.58 -0.46 11.15
CA SER A 286 22.53 -1.06 10.20
C SER A 286 22.09 -2.44 9.74
N GLU A 287 21.49 -3.18 10.65
CA GLU A 287 20.93 -4.52 10.46
C GLU A 287 19.72 -4.54 9.52
N LYS A 288 19.16 -3.36 9.20
CA LYS A 288 18.04 -3.18 8.26
C LYS A 288 18.48 -2.70 6.87
N THR A 289 19.78 -2.48 6.70
CA THR A 289 20.37 -2.18 5.39
C THR A 289 21.10 -3.39 4.83
N THR A 290 21.53 -3.31 3.58
CA THR A 290 22.26 -4.39 2.93
C THR A 290 23.49 -4.77 3.77
N PRO A 291 23.57 -6.01 4.29
CA PRO A 291 24.55 -6.36 5.31
C PRO A 291 25.95 -6.60 4.75
N MET A 292 26.10 -6.78 3.43
CA MET A 292 27.38 -7.11 2.84
C MET A 292 27.64 -6.46 1.49
N VAL A 293 28.91 -6.48 1.09
CA VAL A 293 29.32 -6.21 -0.28
C VAL A 293 30.36 -7.22 -0.74
N ARG A 294 30.30 -7.57 -2.03
CA ARG A 294 31.28 -8.42 -2.69
C ARG A 294 32.25 -7.55 -3.48
N ILE A 295 33.53 -7.61 -3.12
CA ILE A 295 34.60 -6.92 -3.83
C ILE A 295 35.56 -7.99 -4.35
N GLY A 296 35.57 -8.17 -5.67
CA GLY A 296 36.26 -9.30 -6.29
C GLY A 296 35.65 -10.63 -5.82
N LYS A 297 36.44 -11.43 -5.10
CA LYS A 297 36.01 -12.72 -4.52
C LYS A 297 35.84 -12.69 -2.99
N GLN A 298 35.94 -11.51 -2.39
CA GLN A 298 35.84 -11.34 -0.95
C GLN A 298 34.51 -10.70 -0.57
N ASP A 299 33.85 -11.31 0.41
CA ASP A 299 32.63 -10.78 1.01
C ASP A 299 32.94 -10.06 2.31
N TYR A 300 32.63 -8.77 2.36
CA TYR A 300 32.74 -7.94 3.56
C TYR A 300 31.35 -7.75 4.14
N HIS A 301 31.14 -8.15 5.40
CA HIS A 301 29.88 -7.92 6.11
C HIS A 301 30.01 -6.75 7.09
N ILE A 302 28.89 -6.12 7.40
CA ILE A 302 28.80 -5.20 8.54
C ILE A 302 29.10 -5.96 9.83
N HIS A 303 29.66 -5.24 10.79
CA HIS A 303 30.01 -5.73 12.12
C HIS A 303 31.01 -6.89 12.10
N GLU A 304 31.85 -6.96 11.07
CA GLU A 304 33.02 -7.82 11.00
C GLU A 304 34.31 -7.00 10.80
N PRO A 305 35.43 -7.38 11.44
CA PRO A 305 36.73 -6.74 11.20
C PRO A 305 37.15 -6.79 9.73
N ALA A 306 37.63 -5.66 9.22
CA ALA A 306 38.26 -5.54 7.92
C ALA A 306 39.61 -4.84 8.06
N MET A 307 40.59 -5.29 7.27
CA MET A 307 41.90 -4.65 7.18
C MET A 307 41.98 -3.81 5.92
N LEU A 308 42.53 -2.62 6.07
CA LEU A 308 42.74 -1.64 5.02
C LEU A 308 44.14 -1.78 4.41
N ARG A 309 44.31 -1.23 3.20
CA ARG A 309 45.58 -1.25 2.46
C ARG A 309 46.74 -0.53 3.18
N ASP A 310 46.43 0.42 4.04
CA ASP A 310 47.43 1.13 4.86
C ASP A 310 47.86 0.32 6.10
N GLY A 311 47.32 -0.89 6.29
CA GLY A 311 47.60 -1.77 7.42
C GLY A 311 46.72 -1.51 8.65
N THR A 312 45.84 -0.51 8.62
CA THR A 312 44.90 -0.25 9.71
C THR A 312 43.68 -1.17 9.65
N PHE A 313 42.93 -1.22 10.75
CA PHE A 313 41.76 -2.08 10.90
C PHE A 313 40.52 -1.25 11.19
N CYS A 314 39.40 -1.65 10.61
CA CYS A 314 38.13 -1.00 10.80
C CYS A 314 36.99 -2.02 10.91
N MET A 315 35.87 -1.54 11.42
CA MET A 315 34.63 -2.29 11.60
C MET A 315 33.55 -1.61 10.76
N PRO A 316 33.27 -2.06 9.53
CA PRO A 316 32.18 -1.54 8.72
C PRO A 316 30.86 -1.72 9.45
N PHE A 317 30.00 -0.70 9.43
CA PHE A 317 28.64 -0.80 9.98
C PHE A 317 27.58 -0.29 9.01
N ARG A 318 27.95 0.34 7.88
CA ARG A 318 27.01 0.79 6.85
C ARG A 318 27.69 0.81 5.49
N TRP A 319 27.02 0.33 4.45
CA TRP A 319 27.48 0.44 3.06
C TRP A 319 26.64 1.49 2.33
N PHE A 320 27.27 2.29 1.48
CA PHE A 320 26.58 3.32 0.70
C PHE A 320 27.34 3.68 -0.58
N MET A 321 26.65 4.28 -1.54
CA MET A 321 27.20 4.75 -2.80
C MET A 321 27.45 6.26 -2.75
N ARG A 322 28.55 6.73 -3.32
CA ARG A 322 28.81 8.16 -3.56
C ARG A 322 29.51 8.28 -4.91
N GLY A 323 28.86 8.93 -5.88
CA GLY A 323 29.40 9.11 -7.23
C GLY A 323 29.79 7.79 -7.90
N ASN A 324 28.91 6.78 -7.87
CA ASN A 324 29.12 5.41 -8.37
C ASN A 324 30.27 4.62 -7.72
N ILE A 325 30.86 5.13 -6.63
CA ILE A 325 31.86 4.41 -5.85
C ILE A 325 31.21 3.96 -4.54
N LEU A 326 31.46 2.71 -4.18
CA LEU A 326 31.03 2.17 -2.89
C LEU A 326 31.94 2.65 -1.76
N PHE A 327 31.31 3.08 -0.67
CA PHE A 327 31.92 3.43 0.60
C PHE A 327 31.30 2.65 1.75
N ALA A 328 32.05 2.58 2.84
CA ALA A 328 31.59 2.09 4.12
C ALA A 328 31.70 3.18 5.17
N LYS A 329 30.68 3.34 6.01
CA LYS A 329 30.89 3.95 7.33
C LYS A 329 31.45 2.87 8.25
N CYS A 330 32.53 3.22 8.94
CA CYS A 330 33.32 2.30 9.74
C CYS A 330 33.64 2.90 11.11
N TRP A 331 33.77 2.02 12.11
CA TRP A 331 34.42 2.34 13.37
C TRP A 331 35.89 1.92 13.33
N ALA A 332 36.79 2.74 13.87
CA ALA A 332 38.21 2.41 13.91
C ALA A 332 38.48 1.27 14.91
N MET A 333 39.46 0.41 14.62
CA MET A 333 39.88 -0.67 15.52
C MET A 333 41.33 -0.48 15.94
N THR A 334 41.59 -0.68 17.23
CA THR A 334 42.94 -0.55 17.81
C THR A 334 43.32 -1.83 18.57
N ALA A 335 44.55 -2.31 18.35
CA ALA A 335 45.08 -3.44 19.08
C ALA A 335 45.51 -2.99 20.48
N VAL A 336 44.99 -3.64 21.51
CA VAL A 336 45.33 -3.38 22.91
C VAL A 336 45.97 -4.63 23.51
N THR A 337 47.04 -4.42 24.26
CA THR A 337 47.68 -5.46 25.06
C THR A 337 47.49 -5.09 26.52
N SER A 338 46.88 -5.98 27.31
CA SER A 338 46.76 -5.83 28.77
C SER A 338 47.07 -7.14 29.47
N ASP A 339 47.03 -7.14 30.80
CA ASP A 339 47.24 -8.35 31.63
C ASP A 339 46.25 -9.48 31.30
N ALA A 340 45.10 -9.15 30.70
CA ALA A 340 44.07 -10.08 30.26
C ALA A 340 44.29 -10.64 28.84
N GLY A 341 45.40 -10.29 28.18
CA GLY A 341 45.75 -10.73 26.83
C GLY A 341 45.69 -9.62 25.76
N ARG A 342 45.82 -10.04 24.49
CA ARG A 342 45.77 -9.16 23.32
C ARG A 342 44.38 -9.20 22.71
N TYR A 343 43.77 -8.03 22.50
CA TYR A 343 42.43 -7.91 21.92
C TYR A 343 42.28 -6.64 21.07
N TRP A 344 41.22 -6.60 20.27
CA TRP A 344 40.80 -5.44 19.49
C TRP A 344 39.78 -4.61 20.25
N ARG A 345 40.02 -3.31 20.34
CA ARG A 345 39.06 -2.31 20.83
C ARG A 345 38.44 -1.56 19.67
N VAL A 346 37.11 -1.55 19.61
CA VAL A 346 36.34 -0.78 18.63
C VAL A 346 36.12 0.63 19.16
N LEU A 347 36.60 1.64 18.43
CA LEU A 347 36.37 3.05 18.72
C LEU A 347 35.19 3.51 17.88
N LYS A 348 34.04 3.81 18.51
CA LYS A 348 32.80 4.27 17.84
C LYS A 348 32.90 5.69 17.25
N GLN A 349 34.08 6.10 16.83
CA GLN A 349 34.30 7.27 16.00
C GLN A 349 34.05 6.86 14.54
N GLU A 350 33.13 7.55 13.88
CA GLU A 350 32.76 7.26 12.51
C GLU A 350 33.84 7.76 11.55
N THR A 351 34.18 6.89 10.60
CA THR A 351 35.10 7.16 9.50
C THR A 351 34.51 6.60 8.22
N GLU A 352 34.85 7.18 7.07
CA GLU A 352 34.40 6.68 5.78
C GLU A 352 35.57 6.03 5.04
N VAL A 353 35.33 4.83 4.52
CA VAL A 353 36.34 4.02 3.82
C VAL A 353 35.82 3.69 2.43
N SER A 354 36.58 4.03 1.40
CA SER A 354 36.27 3.61 0.03
C SER A 354 36.52 2.11 -0.17
N GLN A 355 35.72 1.45 -1.02
CA GLN A 355 35.94 0.06 -1.43
C GLN A 355 37.37 -0.24 -1.89
N TYR A 356 38.04 0.75 -2.49
CA TYR A 356 39.40 0.59 -2.99
C TYR A 356 40.43 0.42 -1.86
N ASN A 357 40.13 0.86 -0.63
CA ASN A 357 41.02 0.74 0.51
C ASN A 357 40.83 -0.58 1.27
N LEU A 358 39.77 -1.34 1.02
CA LEU A 358 39.55 -2.64 1.65
C LEU A 358 40.54 -3.67 1.08
N MET A 359 41.18 -4.44 1.98
CA MET A 359 42.21 -5.41 1.62
C MET A 359 41.87 -6.83 2.04
N LYS A 360 41.46 -7.04 3.31
CA LYS A 360 41.11 -8.37 3.84
C LYS A 360 39.82 -8.33 4.66
N ASN A 361 38.94 -9.27 4.42
CA ASN A 361 37.75 -9.53 5.24
C ASN A 361 38.07 -10.42 6.45
N LEU A 362 37.08 -10.66 7.31
CA LEU A 362 37.26 -11.47 8.52
C LEU A 362 37.80 -12.89 8.25
N PRO A 363 37.25 -13.70 7.31
CA PRO A 363 37.79 -15.03 7.03
C PRO A 363 39.26 -15.05 6.60
N ASP A 364 39.69 -14.09 5.79
CA ASP A 364 41.09 -14.00 5.36
C ASP A 364 41.99 -13.50 6.48
N LEU A 365 41.48 -12.61 7.35
CA LEU A 365 42.17 -12.20 8.56
C LEU A 365 42.36 -13.34 9.56
N GLN A 366 41.35 -14.19 9.75
CA GLN A 366 41.44 -15.35 10.65
C GLN A 366 42.53 -16.34 10.22
N LYS A 367 42.81 -16.45 8.91
CA LYS A 367 43.91 -17.28 8.40
C LYS A 367 45.28 -16.64 8.63
N ASP A 368 45.38 -15.33 8.42
CA ASP A 368 46.67 -14.66 8.27
C ASP A 368 47.10 -13.80 9.47
N PHE A 369 46.26 -13.62 10.50
CA PHE A 369 46.53 -12.65 11.59
C PHE A 369 47.88 -12.83 12.28
N ARG A 370 48.36 -14.08 12.39
CA ARG A 370 49.67 -14.42 12.97
C ARG A 370 50.83 -13.83 12.16
N LEU A 371 50.69 -13.70 10.85
CA LEU A 371 51.70 -13.14 9.95
C LEU A 371 51.89 -11.63 10.18
N TYR A 372 50.86 -10.94 10.64
CA TYR A 372 50.88 -9.50 10.87
C TYR A 372 51.19 -9.11 12.32
N GLY A 373 51.40 -10.10 13.20
CA GLY A 373 51.68 -9.87 14.61
C GLY A 373 50.54 -9.18 15.35
N HIS A 374 49.30 -9.21 14.84
CA HIS A 374 48.12 -8.61 15.45
C HIS A 374 47.37 -9.57 16.39
N PRO A 375 46.50 -9.06 17.29
CA PRO A 375 45.57 -9.91 18.03
C PRO A 375 44.68 -10.72 17.09
N ASP A 376 44.22 -11.87 17.55
CA ASP A 376 43.21 -12.65 16.83
C ASP A 376 41.97 -11.77 16.54
N PRO A 377 41.49 -11.71 15.28
CA PRO A 377 40.39 -10.85 14.88
C PRO A 377 39.07 -11.18 15.61
N SER A 378 38.95 -12.37 16.21
CA SER A 378 37.81 -12.75 17.05
C SER A 378 37.86 -12.16 18.48
N GLN A 379 38.99 -11.64 18.92
CA GLN A 379 39.12 -11.09 20.27
C GLN A 379 38.68 -9.62 20.29
N ILE A 380 37.38 -9.36 20.15
CA ILE A 380 36.81 -8.00 20.02
C ILE A 380 36.15 -7.54 21.32
N ARG A 381 36.38 -6.28 21.71
CA ARG A 381 35.66 -5.60 22.81
C ARG A 381 35.09 -4.26 22.36
N ALA A 382 33.85 -3.98 22.76
CA ALA A 382 33.17 -2.73 22.43
C ALA A 382 33.70 -1.54 23.23
N THR A 383 34.04 -1.75 24.52
CA THR A 383 34.78 -0.80 25.35
C THR A 383 35.74 -1.57 26.27
N THR A 384 36.46 -0.88 27.16
CA THR A 384 37.32 -1.55 28.15
C THR A 384 36.54 -2.52 29.06
N ILE A 385 35.24 -2.29 29.26
CA ILE A 385 34.40 -3.00 30.24
C ILE A 385 33.27 -3.80 29.55
N SER A 386 32.77 -3.35 28.39
CA SER A 386 31.62 -3.99 27.74
C SER A 386 32.02 -5.00 26.64
N PRO A 387 31.41 -6.20 26.62
CA PRO A 387 31.62 -7.17 25.55
C PRO A 387 31.07 -6.67 24.21
N TRP A 388 31.55 -7.26 23.13
CA TRP A 388 30.97 -7.07 21.80
C TRP A 388 29.69 -7.91 21.65
N THR A 389 28.62 -7.33 21.13
CA THR A 389 27.29 -7.97 21.10
C THR A 389 26.59 -7.91 19.74
N LEU A 390 27.19 -7.27 18.72
CA LEU A 390 26.54 -7.08 17.42
C LEU A 390 26.69 -8.31 16.50
N THR A 391 27.76 -9.08 16.68
CA THR A 391 28.06 -10.32 15.96
C THR A 391 28.79 -11.28 16.90
N ASP A 392 28.81 -12.57 16.55
CA ASP A 392 29.75 -13.50 17.17
C ASP A 392 31.13 -13.29 16.51
N PRO A 393 32.16 -12.83 17.23
CA PRO A 393 33.46 -12.55 16.62
C PRO A 393 34.18 -13.78 16.03
N SER A 394 33.82 -14.99 16.46
CA SER A 394 34.45 -16.23 15.99
C SER A 394 33.85 -16.71 14.67
N ILE A 395 32.55 -16.47 14.47
CA ILE A 395 31.79 -16.89 13.28
C ILE A 395 31.65 -15.74 12.27
N GLY A 396 31.43 -14.52 12.77
CA GLY A 396 31.12 -13.32 12.02
C GLY A 396 29.64 -12.95 12.05
N ASN A 397 29.18 -12.32 10.98
CA ASN A 397 27.79 -11.92 10.79
C ASN A 397 26.89 -13.14 10.55
N ALA A 398 25.71 -13.18 11.19
CA ALA A 398 24.78 -14.30 11.05
C ALA A 398 24.36 -14.59 9.59
N TRP A 399 24.33 -13.56 8.73
CA TRP A 399 24.00 -13.72 7.32
C TRP A 399 25.07 -14.47 6.53
N ARG A 400 26.34 -14.42 6.96
CA ARG A 400 27.44 -15.16 6.32
C ARG A 400 27.20 -16.67 6.35
N GLU A 401 26.78 -17.20 7.50
CA GLU A 401 26.47 -18.61 7.68
C GLU A 401 25.22 -19.01 6.88
N ARG A 402 24.14 -18.22 7.00
CA ARG A 402 22.85 -18.48 6.34
C ARG A 402 22.97 -18.48 4.82
N ALA A 403 23.71 -17.53 4.26
CA ALA A 403 23.83 -17.35 2.81
C ALA A 403 24.81 -18.34 2.15
N LYS A 404 25.64 -19.05 2.93
CA LYS A 404 26.59 -20.06 2.43
C LYS A 404 27.46 -19.56 1.26
N GLY A 405 27.90 -18.30 1.33
CA GLY A 405 28.69 -17.65 0.28
C GLY A 405 27.88 -17.01 -0.85
N SER A 406 26.55 -16.97 -0.76
CA SER A 406 25.69 -16.19 -1.66
C SER A 406 25.66 -14.72 -1.25
N ARG A 407 25.39 -13.80 -2.19
CA ARG A 407 25.21 -12.38 -1.85
C ARG A 407 23.97 -12.22 -0.97
N VAL A 408 24.02 -11.23 -0.07
CA VAL A 408 22.89 -10.86 0.78
C VAL A 408 22.56 -9.39 0.59
N VAL A 409 21.32 -9.09 0.20
CA VAL A 409 20.85 -7.72 -0.07
C VAL A 409 19.62 -7.38 0.75
N ALA A 410 19.48 -6.12 1.13
CA ALA A 410 18.26 -5.63 1.76
C ALA A 410 17.32 -5.02 0.72
N PHE A 411 16.10 -5.53 0.65
CA PHE A 411 15.04 -5.07 -0.23
C PHE A 411 14.14 -4.09 0.52
N GLN A 412 14.40 -2.80 0.35
CA GLN A 412 13.61 -1.76 1.00
C GLN A 412 12.24 -1.65 0.33
N ILE A 413 11.19 -1.54 1.13
CA ILE A 413 9.80 -1.37 0.63
C ILE A 413 9.16 -0.11 1.18
N TRP A 414 8.41 0.57 0.32
CA TRP A 414 7.34 1.47 0.72
C TRP A 414 6.11 0.62 0.93
N MET A 415 5.64 0.51 2.17
CA MET A 415 4.38 -0.20 2.46
C MET A 415 3.31 0.84 2.74
N TYR A 416 2.10 0.63 2.24
CA TYR A 416 1.03 1.58 2.45
C TYR A 416 -0.32 0.91 2.53
N CYS A 417 -1.24 1.57 3.23
CA CYS A 417 -2.63 1.19 3.30
C CYS A 417 -3.46 2.36 2.81
N ASP A 418 -4.45 2.06 1.98
CA ASP A 418 -5.40 3.04 1.48
C ASP A 418 -6.82 2.45 1.47
N ASP A 419 -7.83 3.31 1.58
CA ASP A 419 -9.21 2.92 1.47
C ASP A 419 -9.68 3.01 0.00
N THR A 420 -10.33 1.95 -0.44
CA THR A 420 -10.84 1.81 -1.81
C THR A 420 -12.34 1.49 -1.76
N SER A 421 -13.11 2.02 -2.71
CA SER A 421 -14.51 1.64 -2.83
C SER A 421 -14.60 0.31 -3.59
N GLY A 422 -15.20 -0.70 -2.96
CA GLY A 422 -15.52 -1.97 -3.63
C GLY A 422 -16.69 -1.86 -4.62
N ASN A 423 -17.40 -0.72 -4.64
CA ASN A 423 -18.53 -0.50 -5.53
C ASN A 423 -18.15 0.43 -6.70
N LEU A 424 -18.60 0.07 -7.91
CA LEU A 424 -18.69 0.98 -9.06
C LEU A 424 -19.84 2.00 -8.90
N SER A 425 -20.76 1.77 -7.96
CA SER A 425 -21.88 2.65 -7.64
C SER A 425 -21.52 3.76 -6.64
N LYS A 426 -22.41 4.74 -6.46
CA LYS A 426 -22.21 5.87 -5.52
C LYS A 426 -22.22 5.48 -4.04
N LYS A 427 -22.58 4.25 -3.68
CA LYS A 427 -22.63 3.81 -2.28
C LYS A 427 -21.24 3.35 -1.86
N TRP A 428 -20.57 4.13 -1.03
CA TRP A 428 -19.24 3.83 -0.50
C TRP A 428 -19.24 2.49 0.25
N ASN A 429 -18.44 1.53 -0.22
CA ASN A 429 -18.19 0.25 0.43
C ASN A 429 -16.68 0.14 0.69
N GLU A 430 -16.26 0.64 1.85
CA GLU A 430 -14.85 0.82 2.20
C GLU A 430 -14.13 -0.53 2.30
N HIS A 431 -13.06 -0.67 1.52
CA HIS A 431 -12.11 -1.76 1.61
C HIS A 431 -10.74 -1.17 1.91
N ASN A 432 -10.14 -1.61 3.01
CA ASN A 432 -8.78 -1.23 3.33
C ASN A 432 -7.84 -2.20 2.64
N SER A 433 -6.87 -1.69 1.88
CA SER A 433 -5.96 -2.49 1.08
C SER A 433 -4.52 -2.19 1.43
N PHE A 434 -3.73 -3.21 1.74
CA PHE A 434 -2.28 -3.09 1.86
C PHE A 434 -1.59 -3.40 0.54
N LEU A 435 -0.66 -2.53 0.19
CA LEU A 435 0.22 -2.67 -0.95
C LEU A 435 1.65 -2.33 -0.56
N PHE A 436 2.60 -2.73 -1.40
CA PHE A 436 3.96 -2.22 -1.32
C PHE A 436 4.56 -1.94 -2.69
N THR A 437 5.55 -1.06 -2.70
CA THR A 437 6.39 -0.76 -3.86
C THR A 437 7.85 -0.88 -3.46
N PRO A 438 8.72 -1.50 -4.28
CA PRO A 438 10.15 -1.54 -3.99
C PRO A 438 10.74 -0.13 -3.92
N ALA A 439 11.25 0.26 -2.75
CA ALA A 439 11.80 1.58 -2.53
C ALA A 439 13.17 1.79 -3.19
N GLY A 440 13.84 0.71 -3.59
CA GLY A 440 15.08 0.76 -4.37
C GLY A 440 14.91 1.23 -5.82
N LEU A 441 13.67 1.40 -6.30
CA LEU A 441 13.38 1.88 -7.65
C LEU A 441 13.51 3.40 -7.76
N SER A 442 13.84 3.86 -8.97
CA SER A 442 13.72 5.28 -9.31
C SER A 442 12.26 5.73 -9.24
N ARG A 443 12.03 7.03 -9.06
CA ARG A 443 10.67 7.60 -8.99
C ARG A 443 9.81 7.24 -10.21
N GLU A 444 10.40 7.24 -11.40
CA GLU A 444 9.71 6.89 -12.64
C GLU A 444 9.26 5.42 -12.65
N GLN A 445 10.12 4.51 -12.19
CA GLN A 445 9.80 3.09 -12.13
C GLN A 445 8.79 2.80 -11.02
N ALA A 446 8.97 3.37 -9.82
CA ALA A 446 8.07 3.19 -8.69
C ALA A 446 6.62 3.66 -8.98
N ALA A 447 6.44 4.63 -9.88
CA ALA A 447 5.12 5.11 -10.30
C ALA A 447 4.41 4.23 -11.34
N LYS A 448 5.09 3.22 -11.91
CA LYS A 448 4.47 2.30 -12.87
C LYS A 448 3.64 1.28 -12.10
N GLU A 449 2.40 1.07 -12.53
CA GLU A 449 1.47 0.10 -11.93
C GLU A 449 2.07 -1.30 -11.76
N PHE A 450 2.91 -1.69 -12.72
CA PHE A 450 3.63 -2.97 -12.69
C PHE A 450 4.51 -3.19 -11.45
N ASN A 451 5.00 -2.11 -10.82
CA ASN A 451 5.85 -2.17 -9.62
C ASN A 451 5.07 -1.92 -8.32
N ILE A 452 3.73 -1.92 -8.38
CA ILE A 452 2.83 -1.79 -7.24
C ILE A 452 2.25 -3.16 -6.93
N HIS A 453 2.60 -3.71 -5.77
CA HIS A 453 2.24 -5.08 -5.40
C HIS A 453 1.15 -5.10 -4.34
N PHE A 454 0.08 -5.83 -4.62
CA PHE A 454 -1.04 -6.02 -3.72
C PHE A 454 -0.76 -7.14 -2.70
N LEU A 455 -0.98 -6.86 -1.41
CA LEU A 455 -0.80 -7.83 -0.33
C LEU A 455 -2.12 -8.37 0.18
N CYS A 456 -3.05 -7.50 0.60
CA CYS A 456 -4.34 -7.92 1.14
C CYS A 456 -5.37 -6.81 1.05
N THR A 457 -6.65 -7.20 1.11
CA THR A 457 -7.78 -6.29 1.26
C THR A 457 -8.84 -6.89 2.16
N SER A 458 -9.57 -6.04 2.87
CA SER A 458 -10.76 -6.45 3.61
C SER A 458 -11.69 -5.27 3.87
N ASN A 459 -12.99 -5.55 3.84
CA ASN A 459 -14.06 -4.67 4.33
C ASN A 459 -14.50 -4.99 5.77
N ILE A 460 -14.01 -6.09 6.35
CA ILE A 460 -14.36 -6.53 7.71
C ILE A 460 -13.18 -6.45 8.67
N ALA A 461 -11.98 -6.81 8.21
CA ALA A 461 -10.78 -6.75 9.03
C ALA A 461 -10.21 -5.32 9.00
N PRO A 462 -10.05 -4.64 10.14
CA PRO A 462 -9.43 -3.33 10.19
C PRO A 462 -7.95 -3.39 9.75
N PRO A 463 -7.38 -2.27 9.26
CA PRO A 463 -6.01 -2.22 8.72
C PRO A 463 -4.97 -2.80 9.66
N LEU A 464 -5.00 -2.41 10.94
CA LEU A 464 -4.03 -2.88 11.91
C LEU A 464 -4.15 -4.37 12.22
N GLU A 465 -5.31 -5.00 12.01
CA GLU A 465 -5.43 -6.46 12.16
C GLU A 465 -4.87 -7.18 10.93
N MET A 466 -5.07 -6.66 9.71
CA MET A 466 -4.46 -7.21 8.50
C MET A 466 -2.95 -7.07 8.50
N LEU A 467 -2.44 -5.93 8.99
CA LEU A 467 -1.01 -5.69 9.15
C LEU A 467 -0.34 -6.78 10.00
N ASP A 468 -1.04 -7.32 11.01
CA ASP A 468 -0.53 -8.38 11.89
C ASP A 468 -0.04 -9.59 11.09
N GLY A 469 -0.82 -10.07 10.12
CA GLY A 469 -0.43 -11.19 9.26
C GLY A 469 0.70 -10.87 8.27
N ILE A 470 0.74 -9.63 7.76
CA ILE A 470 1.87 -9.15 6.94
C ILE A 470 3.17 -9.17 7.76
N LEU A 471 3.11 -8.77 9.04
CA LEU A 471 4.29 -8.73 9.89
C LEU A 471 4.81 -10.12 10.21
N ASP A 472 3.96 -11.14 10.30
CA ASP A 472 4.42 -12.52 10.49
C ASP A 472 5.30 -12.97 9.31
N GLN A 473 4.91 -12.63 8.07
CA GLN A 473 5.73 -12.91 6.88
C GLN A 473 7.02 -12.08 6.84
N LEU A 474 6.97 -10.81 7.26
CA LEU A 474 8.17 -9.95 7.37
C LEU A 474 9.14 -10.49 8.42
N GLU A 475 8.66 -10.87 9.60
CA GLU A 475 9.48 -11.42 10.69
C GLU A 475 10.13 -12.75 10.27
N GLU A 476 9.40 -13.63 9.60
CA GLU A 476 9.96 -14.86 9.04
C GLU A 476 11.05 -14.56 7.99
N SER A 477 10.79 -13.59 7.11
CA SER A 477 11.75 -13.19 6.07
C SER A 477 12.98 -12.50 6.65
N GLU A 478 12.84 -11.73 7.74
CA GLU A 478 13.96 -11.13 8.47
C GLU A 478 14.78 -12.18 9.24
N GLU A 479 14.17 -13.28 9.67
CA GLU A 479 14.84 -14.36 10.37
C GLU A 479 15.56 -15.32 9.41
N LYS A 480 14.91 -15.71 8.31
CA LYS A 480 15.42 -16.76 7.41
C LYS A 480 16.08 -16.20 6.15
N GLY A 481 15.67 -15.01 5.72
CA GLY A 481 15.96 -14.48 4.38
C GLY A 481 15.11 -15.16 3.31
N ILE A 482 14.93 -14.46 2.19
CA ILE A 482 14.21 -14.94 1.02
C ILE A 482 15.24 -15.39 -0.02
N TRP A 483 15.19 -16.65 -0.42
CA TRP A 483 16.00 -17.12 -1.54
C TRP A 483 15.39 -16.66 -2.86
N ALA A 484 16.18 -16.01 -3.69
CA ALA A 484 15.74 -15.52 -4.99
C ALA A 484 16.84 -15.68 -6.04
N TRP A 485 16.44 -15.85 -7.30
CA TRP A 485 17.35 -15.78 -8.43
C TRP A 485 17.56 -14.32 -8.81
N ASP A 486 18.80 -13.85 -8.81
CA ASP A 486 19.13 -12.52 -9.32
C ASP A 486 19.30 -12.59 -10.84
N SER A 487 18.31 -12.09 -11.58
CA SER A 487 18.34 -12.11 -13.04
C SER A 487 19.43 -11.23 -13.67
N GLN A 488 19.98 -10.27 -12.93
CA GLN A 488 21.07 -9.41 -13.41
C GLN A 488 22.44 -10.07 -13.17
N GLU A 489 22.67 -10.60 -11.96
CA GLU A 489 23.95 -11.21 -11.59
C GLU A 489 24.04 -12.69 -11.99
N ASN A 490 22.93 -13.31 -12.42
CA ASN A 490 22.79 -14.72 -12.77
C ASN A 490 23.29 -15.65 -11.65
N GLU A 491 22.85 -15.38 -10.43
CA GLU A 491 23.18 -16.20 -9.27
C GLU A 491 22.02 -16.26 -8.28
N LEU A 492 22.06 -17.30 -7.44
CA LEU A 492 21.17 -17.40 -6.30
C LEU A 492 21.65 -16.47 -5.19
N ILE A 493 20.75 -15.66 -4.64
CA ILE A 493 21.03 -14.69 -3.58
C ILE A 493 20.02 -14.81 -2.43
N LEU A 494 20.38 -14.19 -1.30
CA LEU A 494 19.50 -14.06 -0.15
C LEU A 494 19.03 -12.60 -0.02
N VAL A 495 17.72 -12.41 0.11
CA VAL A 495 17.09 -11.10 0.13
C VAL A 495 16.40 -10.89 1.48
N ILE A 496 16.59 -9.71 2.08
CA ILE A 496 16.01 -9.37 3.38
C ILE A 496 15.06 -8.20 3.18
N PRO A 497 13.74 -8.37 3.33
CA PRO A 497 12.83 -7.24 3.22
C PRO A 497 12.99 -6.31 4.42
N ALA A 498 12.85 -5.01 4.17
CA ALA A 498 12.83 -4.00 5.22
C ALA A 498 11.86 -2.87 4.87
N VAL A 499 11.01 -2.48 5.82
CA VAL A 499 10.06 -1.37 5.62
C VAL A 499 10.82 -0.05 5.77
N LEU A 500 10.93 0.70 4.68
CA LEU A 500 11.61 2.01 4.68
C LEU A 500 10.71 3.07 5.33
N ALA A 501 9.43 3.08 4.96
CA ALA A 501 8.37 3.81 5.65
C ALA A 501 6.98 3.24 5.36
N LEU A 502 6.03 3.63 6.22
CA LEU A 502 4.61 3.44 6.01
C LEU A 502 4.00 4.70 5.36
N LEU A 503 3.38 4.54 4.20
CA LEU A 503 2.64 5.62 3.53
C LEU A 503 1.14 5.46 3.76
N GLY A 504 0.43 6.57 3.64
CA GLY A 504 -1.02 6.65 3.87
C GLY A 504 -1.46 8.09 3.91
N ASP A 505 -2.75 8.31 3.77
CA ASP A 505 -3.37 9.60 3.94
C ASP A 505 -3.33 10.08 5.42
N ASN A 506 -3.90 11.23 5.74
CA ASN A 506 -3.83 11.77 7.10
C ASN A 506 -4.53 10.90 8.17
N PRO A 507 -5.76 10.40 7.93
CA PRO A 507 -6.39 9.35 8.73
C PRO A 507 -5.50 8.13 8.95
N MET A 508 -5.02 7.48 7.88
CA MET A 508 -4.24 6.25 7.98
C MET A 508 -2.89 6.47 8.67
N GLN A 509 -2.23 7.60 8.40
CA GLN A 509 -1.00 7.98 9.12
C GLN A 509 -1.25 8.21 10.61
N SER A 510 -2.43 8.71 10.99
CA SER A 510 -2.79 8.82 12.40
C SER A 510 -3.04 7.44 13.02
N GLU A 511 -3.64 6.52 12.27
CA GLU A 511 -3.85 5.14 12.67
C GLU A 511 -2.51 4.43 12.94
N PHE A 512 -1.56 4.48 11.99
CA PHE A 512 -0.23 3.91 12.15
C PHE A 512 0.55 4.53 13.32
N ALA A 513 0.47 5.85 13.50
CA ALA A 513 1.16 6.55 14.58
C ALA A 513 0.50 6.39 15.96
N CYS A 514 -0.60 5.64 16.07
CA CYS A 514 -1.44 5.58 17.28
C CYS A 514 -1.83 6.98 17.78
N HIS A 515 -2.18 7.87 16.85
CA HIS A 515 -2.48 9.27 17.10
C HIS A 515 -3.99 9.53 17.12
N ILE A 516 -4.46 10.37 18.05
CA ILE A 516 -5.90 10.65 18.24
C ILE A 516 -6.55 11.41 17.08
N GLY A 517 -5.76 11.98 16.17
CA GLY A 517 -6.22 12.75 15.01
C GLY A 517 -6.08 14.27 15.18
N LEU A 518 -6.25 15.00 14.07
CA LEU A 518 -6.00 16.46 13.98
C LEU A 518 -6.86 17.32 14.92
N ARG A 519 -8.00 16.80 15.39
CA ARG A 519 -8.89 17.49 16.35
C ARG A 519 -8.49 17.26 17.82
N GLY A 520 -7.44 16.49 18.07
CA GLY A 520 -6.93 16.25 19.42
C GLY A 520 -6.25 17.47 20.04
N LYS A 521 -6.12 17.50 21.37
CA LYS A 521 -5.33 18.52 22.09
C LYS A 521 -3.89 18.58 21.57
N LEU A 522 -3.32 17.40 21.32
CA LEU A 522 -2.04 17.20 20.64
C LEU A 522 -2.36 16.78 19.21
N PHE A 523 -2.39 17.73 18.29
CA PHE A 523 -2.89 17.53 16.92
C PHE A 523 -1.83 17.02 15.94
N CYS A 524 -0.55 17.09 16.29
CA CYS A 524 0.54 16.60 15.46
C CYS A 524 0.87 15.14 15.80
N ARG A 525 0.97 14.31 14.75
CA ARG A 525 1.41 12.91 14.85
C ARG A 525 2.92 12.74 15.01
N ALA A 526 3.73 13.74 14.66
CA ALA A 526 5.19 13.66 14.73
C ALA A 526 5.76 14.20 16.05
N CYS A 527 5.12 15.22 16.64
CA CYS A 527 5.65 15.89 17.83
C CYS A 527 4.55 16.16 18.88
N TRP A 528 4.98 16.55 20.07
CA TRP A 528 4.13 16.81 21.23
C TRP A 528 3.54 18.24 21.27
N VAL A 529 3.38 18.89 20.10
CA VAL A 529 2.80 20.24 20.04
C VAL A 529 1.31 20.22 20.43
N LYS A 530 0.91 21.18 21.27
CA LYS A 530 -0.46 21.34 21.78
C LYS A 530 -1.16 22.53 21.12
N GLY A 531 -2.48 22.43 20.99
CA GLY A 531 -3.33 23.55 20.57
C GLY A 531 -3.39 24.69 21.60
N SER A 532 -3.89 25.85 21.20
CA SER A 532 -3.97 27.09 21.99
C SER A 532 -4.72 26.95 23.32
N ASP A 533 -5.66 26.00 23.43
CA ASP A 533 -6.44 25.73 24.64
C ASP A 533 -5.57 25.27 25.84
N ALA A 534 -4.27 25.02 25.63
CA ALA A 534 -3.31 24.64 26.67
C ALA A 534 -2.71 25.85 27.43
N LEU A 535 -2.74 27.06 26.87
CA LEU A 535 -2.23 28.25 27.56
C LEU A 535 -3.18 28.74 28.67
N ASP A 536 -4.46 28.35 28.62
CA ASP A 536 -5.48 28.74 29.58
C ASP A 536 -5.46 27.92 30.89
N GLU A 537 -4.69 26.82 30.96
CA GLU A 537 -4.61 25.95 32.16
C GLU A 537 -3.33 26.17 33.01
N GLU A 538 -2.40 27.04 32.58
CA GLU A 538 -1.13 27.30 33.29
C GLU A 538 -1.10 28.61 34.11
N GLU A 539 -2.22 29.34 34.27
CA GLU A 539 -2.28 30.40 35.28
C GLU A 539 -2.56 29.83 36.69
N PRO A 540 -1.65 29.99 37.67
CA PRO A 540 -1.90 29.55 39.02
C PRO A 540 -2.98 30.46 39.63
N THR A 541 -4.12 29.87 40.00
CA THR A 541 -5.18 30.55 40.74
C THR A 541 -4.62 31.12 42.04
N ALA A 542 -4.30 32.41 42.03
CA ALA A 542 -3.96 33.17 43.21
C ALA A 542 -5.20 33.25 44.12
N SER A 543 -5.01 32.77 45.34
CA SER A 543 -5.97 32.75 46.45
C SER A 543 -6.42 34.14 46.91
N ARG A 544 -7.74 34.35 47.11
CA ARG A 544 -8.42 34.98 48.29
C ARG A 544 -9.82 35.54 47.93
N PRO A 545 -10.69 35.87 48.91
CA PRO A 545 -11.03 35.19 50.18
C PRO A 545 -12.56 34.97 50.34
N GLN A 546 -12.94 34.18 51.33
CA GLN A 546 -14.32 34.03 51.83
C GLN A 546 -14.87 35.35 52.41
N HIS A 547 -16.11 35.71 52.08
CA HIS A 547 -17.09 36.42 52.93
C HIS A 547 -18.48 36.29 52.25
N GLN A 548 -19.39 35.50 52.84
CA GLN A 548 -20.61 35.94 53.55
C GLN A 548 -21.73 36.46 52.63
N ASP A 549 -22.78 35.62 52.48
CA ASP A 549 -24.13 36.05 52.11
C ASP A 549 -24.63 37.13 53.09
N PRO A 550 -25.48 38.07 52.64
CA PRO A 550 -26.90 37.85 52.88
C PRO A 550 -27.89 38.39 51.81
N THR A 551 -29.03 37.69 51.77
CA THR A 551 -30.43 38.20 51.67
C THR A 551 -30.98 38.81 50.38
N GLU A 552 -31.93 38.05 49.82
CA GLU A 552 -33.37 38.36 49.59
C GLU A 552 -33.86 39.62 48.83
N SER A 553 -35.02 39.38 48.22
CA SER A 553 -36.01 40.28 47.61
C SER A 553 -35.68 40.77 46.20
N ASP A 554 -36.62 40.96 45.28
CA ASP A 554 -38.00 40.51 45.08
C ASP A 554 -38.44 41.16 43.77
N GLY A 555 -39.26 40.47 42.96
CA GLY A 555 -40.18 41.07 41.99
C GLY A 555 -39.58 41.92 40.85
N GLU A 556 -40.25 42.15 39.73
CA GLU A 556 -41.52 41.69 39.22
C GLU A 556 -41.52 42.10 37.73
N THR A 557 -42.06 41.22 36.89
CA THR A 557 -42.96 41.54 35.76
C THR A 557 -42.58 42.63 34.74
N SER A 558 -42.43 42.23 33.46
CA SER A 558 -43.44 42.49 32.40
C SER A 558 -42.88 42.27 30.99
N GLN A 559 -43.62 41.46 30.22
CA GLN A 559 -43.53 41.26 28.77
C GLN A 559 -44.12 42.49 28.00
N PRO A 560 -44.49 42.40 26.70
CA PRO A 560 -43.64 42.26 25.51
C PRO A 560 -44.03 43.30 24.41
N HIS A 561 -43.13 43.68 23.49
CA HIS A 561 -43.57 44.28 22.22
C HIS A 561 -42.62 43.96 21.04
N THR A 562 -43.14 43.18 20.10
CA THR A 562 -42.79 43.06 18.66
C THR A 562 -43.38 44.30 17.92
N PRO A 563 -43.09 44.65 16.63
CA PRO A 563 -42.63 43.78 15.52
C PRO A 563 -41.71 44.37 14.41
N MET A 564 -41.25 43.46 13.52
CA MET A 564 -41.01 43.57 12.06
C MET A 564 -39.99 44.56 11.47
N GLN A 565 -39.01 44.02 10.70
CA GLN A 565 -38.78 44.26 9.25
C GLN A 565 -37.53 43.48 8.77
N GLN A 566 -37.72 42.45 7.92
CA GLN A 566 -37.35 42.36 6.49
C GLN A 566 -35.90 41.94 6.18
N GLU A 567 -35.74 40.69 5.71
CA GLU A 567 -34.64 40.28 4.82
C GLU A 567 -34.92 40.70 3.35
N PRO A 568 -33.96 40.59 2.41
CA PRO A 568 -33.74 39.29 1.72
C PRO A 568 -32.29 38.99 1.25
N GLY A 569 -31.97 37.69 1.09
CA GLY A 569 -31.24 37.21 -0.11
C GLY A 569 -29.94 36.41 0.05
N SER A 570 -30.06 35.07 -0.04
CA SER A 570 -29.06 33.96 -0.20
C SER A 570 -28.18 34.03 -1.48
N PRO A 571 -27.24 33.10 -1.86
CA PRO A 571 -27.05 31.65 -1.51
C PRO A 571 -25.55 31.24 -1.25
N GLY A 572 -25.10 30.02 -0.90
CA GLY A 572 -25.62 28.65 -0.87
C GLY A 572 -24.57 27.71 -1.52
N SER A 573 -24.04 26.72 -0.78
CA SER A 573 -23.25 25.56 -1.28
C SER A 573 -22.93 24.56 -0.14
N PRO A 574 -22.74 23.25 -0.40
CA PRO A 574 -23.64 22.20 0.10
C PRO A 574 -23.12 21.35 1.27
N GLN A 575 -24.06 20.85 2.06
CA GLN A 575 -23.90 19.80 3.06
C GLN A 575 -23.85 18.42 2.43
N VAL A 576 -22.93 17.58 2.90
CA VAL A 576 -22.94 16.12 2.70
C VAL A 576 -23.51 15.47 3.97
N ASN A 577 -24.59 14.71 3.79
CA ASN A 577 -25.28 13.91 4.79
C ASN A 577 -24.86 12.44 4.68
N SER A 578 -24.73 11.76 5.84
CA SER A 578 -25.35 10.45 6.20
C SER A 578 -24.64 9.82 7.41
N PRO A 579 -25.23 8.81 8.11
CA PRO A 579 -26.59 8.74 8.63
C PRO A 579 -26.64 8.36 10.14
N VAL A 580 -27.87 8.20 10.60
CA VAL A 580 -28.41 8.18 11.96
C VAL A 580 -28.20 6.85 12.70
N GLY A 581 -27.96 6.95 14.02
CA GLY A 581 -28.17 5.89 15.01
C GLY A 581 -28.70 6.49 16.31
N SER A 582 -29.98 6.27 16.57
CA SER A 582 -30.81 6.73 17.69
C SER A 582 -30.52 6.01 19.01
N ASP A 583 -30.47 6.72 20.14
CA ASP A 583 -31.46 6.48 21.21
C ASP A 583 -31.53 7.63 22.23
N ALA A 584 -32.73 7.80 22.79
CA ALA A 584 -33.21 8.98 23.48
C ALA A 584 -32.98 8.99 25.01
N GLY A 585 -33.01 10.20 25.60
CA GLY A 585 -33.63 10.44 26.91
C GLY A 585 -32.72 10.87 28.07
N SER A 586 -32.61 12.18 28.28
CA SER A 586 -33.03 12.89 29.52
C SER A 586 -32.24 14.19 29.72
N GLU A 587 -33.00 15.29 29.68
CA GLU A 587 -32.56 16.67 29.81
C GLU A 587 -32.05 16.99 31.22
N THR A 588 -30.89 17.63 31.31
CA THR A 588 -30.70 18.78 32.22
C THR A 588 -29.75 19.77 31.54
N SER A 589 -30.34 20.82 30.97
CA SER A 589 -29.65 21.93 30.33
C SER A 589 -28.92 22.79 31.36
N LYS A 590 -27.61 22.56 31.57
CA LYS A 590 -26.74 23.60 32.13
C LYS A 590 -26.30 24.52 31.00
N ALA A 591 -26.77 25.77 31.04
CA ALA A 591 -26.43 26.83 30.11
C ALA A 591 -24.90 26.92 29.91
N LYS A 592 -24.44 26.64 28.69
CA LYS A 592 -23.07 26.97 28.28
C LYS A 592 -22.96 28.49 28.24
N LYS A 593 -22.24 29.08 29.19
CA LYS A 593 -21.72 30.45 29.06
C LYS A 593 -20.95 30.52 27.74
N SER A 594 -21.45 31.35 26.81
CA SER A 594 -20.73 31.72 25.59
C SER A 594 -19.35 32.27 25.98
N ARG A 595 -18.28 31.50 25.72
CA ARG A 595 -16.90 32.01 25.80
C ARG A 595 -16.81 33.19 24.83
N LYS A 596 -16.66 34.41 25.37
CA LYS A 596 -16.28 35.58 24.56
C LYS A 596 -15.02 35.21 23.80
N ARG A 597 -15.08 35.14 22.46
CA ARG A 597 -13.89 35.03 21.62
C ARG A 597 -13.01 36.24 21.91
N VAL A 598 -11.94 36.04 22.65
CA VAL A 598 -10.88 37.04 22.83
C VAL A 598 -10.35 37.34 21.43
N LYS A 599 -10.36 38.62 21.03
CA LYS A 599 -9.71 39.04 19.78
C LYS A 599 -8.21 38.92 20.01
N GLU A 600 -7.62 37.89 19.40
CA GLU A 600 -6.18 37.65 19.39
C GLU A 600 -5.45 38.88 18.84
N THR A 601 -4.40 39.34 19.51
CA THR A 601 -3.56 40.44 19.00
C THR A 601 -2.70 39.96 17.83
N LEU A 602 -2.21 40.87 16.98
CA LEU A 602 -1.28 40.50 15.89
C LEU A 602 -0.03 39.79 16.43
N GLU A 603 0.46 40.20 17.61
CA GLU A 603 1.59 39.58 18.28
C GLU A 603 1.27 38.14 18.74
N GLN A 604 0.08 37.92 19.31
CA GLN A 604 -0.39 36.59 19.67
C GLN A 604 -0.57 35.71 18.42
N MET A 605 -1.13 36.25 17.34
CA MET A 605 -1.23 35.56 16.05
C MET A 605 0.15 35.16 15.49
N MET A 606 1.11 36.09 15.50
CA MET A 606 2.47 35.83 15.04
C MET A 606 3.16 34.79 15.93
N SER A 607 2.97 34.86 17.25
CA SER A 607 3.50 33.88 18.20
C SER A 607 2.90 32.50 17.98
N ARG A 608 1.58 32.42 17.75
CA ARG A 608 0.86 31.18 17.43
C ARG A 608 1.33 30.59 16.11
N ALA A 609 1.46 31.40 15.05
CA ALA A 609 1.97 30.95 13.76
C ALA A 609 3.42 30.46 13.87
N LYS A 610 4.31 31.20 14.56
CA LYS A 610 5.68 30.78 14.82
C LYS A 610 5.75 29.48 15.63
N SER A 611 4.87 29.33 16.61
CA SER A 611 4.79 28.11 17.43
C SER A 611 4.23 26.92 16.64
N PHE A 612 3.32 27.16 15.70
CA PHE A 612 2.79 26.14 14.79
C PHE A 612 3.85 25.63 13.81
N VAL A 613 4.71 26.52 13.29
CA VAL A 613 5.78 26.15 12.34
C VAL A 613 6.97 25.49 13.04
N LYS A 614 7.17 25.74 14.34
CA LYS A 614 8.24 25.11 15.11
C LYS A 614 7.92 23.64 15.38
N ILE A 615 8.83 22.76 15.00
CA ILE A 615 8.78 21.35 15.37
C ILE A 615 8.99 21.27 16.88
N GLY A 616 7.95 20.81 17.60
CA GLY A 616 8.04 20.51 19.03
C GLY A 616 8.89 19.27 19.31
N LYS A 617 9.00 18.87 20.58
CA LYS A 617 9.64 17.59 20.96
C LYS A 617 9.03 16.44 20.16
N LEU A 618 9.85 15.67 19.45
CA LEU A 618 9.40 14.52 18.67
C LEU A 618 8.82 13.43 19.59
N ARG A 619 7.82 12.72 19.07
CA ARG A 619 7.29 11.51 19.72
C ARG A 619 8.28 10.36 19.52
N THR A 620 8.37 9.46 20.49
CA THR A 620 9.16 8.24 20.35
C THR A 620 8.31 6.98 20.54
N LYS A 621 8.81 5.85 20.02
CA LYS A 621 8.21 4.53 20.19
C LYS A 621 8.09 4.15 21.66
N GLU A 622 9.13 4.41 22.45
CA GLU A 622 9.20 4.08 23.87
C GLU A 622 8.16 4.85 24.68
N GLU A 623 8.02 6.15 24.44
CA GLU A 623 7.03 7.00 25.12
C GLU A 623 5.60 6.56 24.77
N THR A 624 5.35 6.27 23.50
CA THR A 624 4.02 5.87 23.02
C THR A 624 3.62 4.50 23.57
N THR A 625 4.50 3.50 23.44
CA THR A 625 4.25 2.13 23.93
C THR A 625 4.13 2.07 25.44
N THR A 626 4.92 2.84 26.19
CA THR A 626 4.80 2.97 27.66
C THR A 626 3.43 3.56 28.04
N THR A 627 2.98 4.57 27.31
CA THR A 627 1.67 5.18 27.53
C THR A 627 0.53 4.20 27.24
N LEU A 628 0.59 3.47 26.12
CA LEU A 628 -0.38 2.42 25.78
C LEU A 628 -0.44 1.31 26.83
N ARG A 629 0.72 0.91 27.38
CA ARG A 629 0.79 -0.06 28.49
C ARG A 629 0.07 0.47 29.72
N SER A 630 0.26 1.75 30.06
CA SER A 630 -0.43 2.38 31.20
C SER A 630 -1.96 2.38 31.04
N TYR A 631 -2.48 2.51 29.81
CA TYR A 631 -3.92 2.41 29.56
C TYR A 631 -4.45 1.01 29.85
N PHE A 632 -3.71 0.00 29.39
CA PHE A 632 -4.07 -1.40 29.59
C PHE A 632 -4.04 -1.78 31.07
N GLU A 633 -2.97 -1.43 31.79
CA GLU A 633 -2.86 -1.62 33.25
C GLU A 633 -4.03 -0.93 33.97
N LYS A 634 -4.39 0.28 33.55
CA LYS A 634 -5.53 1.00 34.13
C LYS A 634 -6.87 0.32 33.81
N ALA A 635 -7.03 -0.22 32.61
CA ALA A 635 -8.23 -0.95 32.20
C ALA A 635 -8.39 -2.30 32.92
N CYS A 636 -7.30 -2.87 33.47
CA CYS A 636 -7.34 -4.04 34.37
C CYS A 636 -7.88 -3.73 35.77
N THR A 637 -8.42 -2.53 36.00
CA THR A 637 -9.11 -2.16 37.24
C THR A 637 -10.57 -1.77 36.96
N VAL A 638 -11.47 -2.16 37.85
CA VAL A 638 -12.92 -1.99 37.66
C VAL A 638 -13.31 -0.50 37.67
N ASN A 639 -14.27 -0.12 36.79
CA ASN A 639 -14.83 1.23 36.67
C ASN A 639 -13.83 2.33 36.22
N THR A 640 -12.83 2.01 35.39
CA THR A 640 -11.83 2.99 34.90
C THR A 640 -12.02 3.47 33.47
N LYS A 641 -13.10 3.05 32.77
CA LYS A 641 -13.38 3.46 31.37
C LYS A 641 -13.25 4.97 31.14
N THR A 642 -13.84 5.79 32.01
CA THR A 642 -13.75 7.27 31.90
C THR A 642 -12.33 7.78 32.08
N LYS A 643 -11.59 7.25 33.08
CA LYS A 643 -10.20 7.63 33.34
C LYS A 643 -9.29 7.29 32.15
N VAL A 644 -9.47 6.12 31.54
CA VAL A 644 -8.69 5.73 30.34
C VAL A 644 -9.01 6.66 29.15
N LYS A 645 -10.29 7.05 28.97
CA LYS A 645 -10.67 8.02 27.93
C LYS A 645 -10.06 9.41 28.16
N GLU A 646 -10.00 9.88 29.40
CA GLU A 646 -9.33 11.12 29.79
C GLU A 646 -7.82 11.05 29.54
N MET A 647 -7.17 9.95 29.95
CA MET A 647 -5.73 9.71 29.71
C MET A 647 -5.38 9.77 28.22
N ARG A 648 -6.18 9.12 27.36
CA ARG A 648 -6.04 9.18 25.90
C ARG A 648 -6.18 10.58 25.34
N THR A 649 -7.18 11.32 25.81
CA THR A 649 -7.42 12.70 25.37
C THR A 649 -6.26 13.63 25.78
N ALA A 650 -5.72 13.44 26.98
CA ALA A 650 -4.64 14.25 27.53
C ALA A 650 -3.29 14.01 26.82
N SER A 651 -2.99 12.75 26.49
CA SER A 651 -1.73 12.36 25.83
C SER A 651 -1.84 12.31 24.30
N GLY A 652 -3.05 12.44 23.73
CA GLY A 652 -3.27 12.43 22.29
C GLY A 652 -2.90 11.11 21.60
N ILE A 653 -2.74 10.03 22.37
CA ILE A 653 -2.45 8.69 21.88
C ILE A 653 -3.75 7.89 21.82
N LYS A 654 -3.99 7.26 20.68
CA LYS A 654 -5.14 6.41 20.40
C LYS A 654 -4.66 5.27 19.51
N ASP A 655 -4.63 4.09 20.08
CA ASP A 655 -4.49 2.83 19.35
C ASP A 655 -5.89 2.20 19.22
N THR A 656 -6.42 2.19 18.00
CA THR A 656 -7.73 1.59 17.66
C THR A 656 -7.73 0.08 17.81
N PHE A 657 -6.61 -0.58 17.53
CA PHE A 657 -6.45 -2.02 17.71
C PHE A 657 -6.51 -2.36 19.21
N GLN A 658 -5.77 -1.63 20.05
CA GLN A 658 -5.85 -1.78 21.51
C GLN A 658 -7.25 -1.49 22.04
N LEU A 659 -7.91 -0.47 21.49
CA LEU A 659 -9.24 -0.03 21.93
C LEU A 659 -10.27 -1.15 21.93
N VAL A 660 -10.25 -2.05 20.94
CA VAL A 660 -11.14 -3.22 20.89
C VAL A 660 -10.95 -4.12 22.11
N PHE A 661 -9.71 -4.34 22.56
CA PHE A 661 -9.44 -5.13 23.75
C PHE A 661 -9.83 -4.40 25.03
N LEU A 662 -9.58 -3.09 25.12
CA LEU A 662 -10.01 -2.28 26.27
C LEU A 662 -11.54 -2.30 26.42
N GLU A 663 -12.28 -2.23 25.30
CA GLU A 663 -13.75 -2.32 25.32
C GLU A 663 -14.22 -3.69 25.82
N LYS A 664 -13.63 -4.79 25.32
CA LYS A 664 -13.89 -6.14 25.83
C LYS A 664 -13.64 -6.26 27.35
N LEU A 665 -12.62 -5.57 27.89
CA LEU A 665 -12.37 -5.52 29.34
C LEU A 665 -13.48 -4.76 30.07
N PHE A 666 -13.88 -3.58 29.58
CA PHE A 666 -14.95 -2.81 30.22
C PHE A 666 -16.33 -3.49 30.15
N GLU A 667 -16.58 -4.23 29.08
CA GLU A 667 -17.81 -5.01 28.88
C GLU A 667 -17.91 -6.22 29.81
N SER A 668 -16.78 -6.87 30.10
CA SER A 668 -16.71 -8.09 30.92
C SER A 668 -17.45 -7.99 32.26
N TYR A 669 -17.36 -6.85 32.93
CA TYR A 669 -18.01 -6.64 34.23
C TYR A 669 -19.26 -5.74 34.14
N SER A 670 -19.45 -4.98 33.06
CA SER A 670 -20.63 -4.13 32.88
C SER A 670 -21.84 -4.92 32.40
N ALA A 671 -21.62 -5.99 31.63
CA ALA A 671 -22.63 -6.94 31.14
C ALA A 671 -23.13 -7.95 32.19
N LEU A 672 -22.59 -7.94 33.42
CA LEU A 672 -23.04 -8.85 34.49
C LEU A 672 -24.53 -8.60 34.84
N PRO A 673 -25.35 -9.67 34.98
CA PRO A 673 -26.78 -9.56 35.29
C PRO A 673 -27.06 -8.73 36.55
N LYS A 674 -28.02 -7.80 36.48
CA LYS A 674 -28.41 -6.93 37.59
C LYS A 674 -29.14 -7.68 38.72
N TYR A 675 -29.83 -8.78 38.40
CA TYR A 675 -30.59 -9.56 39.38
C TYR A 675 -29.71 -10.66 40.02
N LYS A 676 -29.82 -10.79 41.35
CA LYS A 676 -29.12 -11.76 42.25
C LYS A 676 -27.77 -11.35 42.86
N GLY A 677 -27.50 -10.06 43.12
CA GLY A 677 -26.31 -9.66 43.92
C GLY A 677 -24.93 -9.96 43.29
N LYS A 678 -24.91 -10.47 42.05
CA LYS A 678 -23.70 -10.84 41.29
C LYS A 678 -22.92 -9.66 40.70
N ARG A 679 -23.25 -8.43 41.10
CA ARG A 679 -22.58 -7.19 40.68
C ARG A 679 -21.73 -6.57 41.78
N GLY A 680 -21.41 -7.34 42.83
CA GLY A 680 -20.49 -6.93 43.88
C GLY A 680 -19.10 -6.62 43.32
N PRO A 681 -18.29 -5.79 44.02
CA PRO A 681 -16.92 -5.46 43.60
C PRO A 681 -16.06 -6.69 43.28
N LYS A 682 -16.21 -7.75 44.08
CA LYS A 682 -15.49 -9.03 43.91
C LYS A 682 -15.87 -9.72 42.59
N ALA A 683 -17.17 -9.87 42.30
CA ALA A 683 -17.63 -10.51 41.07
C ALA A 683 -17.24 -9.73 39.81
N LYS A 684 -17.18 -8.39 39.89
CA LYS A 684 -16.67 -7.55 38.80
C LYS A 684 -15.18 -7.77 38.56
N GLN A 685 -14.40 -7.85 39.63
CA GLN A 685 -12.96 -8.10 39.52
C GLN A 685 -12.69 -9.52 38.99
N GLU A 686 -13.40 -10.54 39.47
CA GLU A 686 -13.28 -11.92 38.98
C GLU A 686 -13.60 -12.03 37.48
N ALA A 687 -14.66 -11.36 37.01
CA ALA A 687 -15.01 -11.32 35.59
C ALA A 687 -13.93 -10.61 34.75
N LEU A 688 -13.37 -9.52 35.27
CA LEU A 688 -12.29 -8.78 34.63
C LEU A 688 -11.00 -9.62 34.55
N ASP A 689 -10.59 -10.25 35.65
CA ASP A 689 -9.39 -11.10 35.72
C ASP A 689 -9.51 -12.34 34.83
N ALA A 690 -10.72 -12.91 34.73
CA ALA A 690 -11.00 -13.97 33.76
C ALA A 690 -10.87 -13.47 32.32
N LYS A 691 -11.35 -12.26 32.03
CA LYS A 691 -11.22 -11.69 30.68
C LYS A 691 -9.79 -11.35 30.32
N VAL A 692 -9.02 -10.74 31.22
CA VAL A 692 -7.59 -10.45 31.04
C VAL A 692 -6.81 -11.72 30.67
N ARG A 693 -7.06 -12.83 31.37
CA ARG A 693 -6.44 -14.14 31.06
C ARG A 693 -6.83 -14.73 29.70
N SER A 694 -7.95 -14.28 29.11
CA SER A 694 -8.42 -14.74 27.80
C SER A 694 -7.91 -13.91 26.62
N LEU A 695 -7.23 -12.78 26.88
CA LEU A 695 -6.74 -11.90 25.82
C LEU A 695 -5.49 -12.49 25.14
N PRO A 696 -5.26 -12.18 23.86
CA PRO A 696 -4.01 -12.54 23.18
C PRO A 696 -2.80 -11.88 23.86
N PRO A 697 -1.58 -12.44 23.66
CA PRO A 697 -0.36 -11.90 24.27
C PRO A 697 -0.07 -10.46 23.82
N ASN A 698 -0.32 -10.14 22.55
CA ASN A 698 -0.17 -8.80 22.00
C ASN A 698 -1.56 -8.13 21.94
N THR A 699 -1.70 -7.01 22.65
CA THR A 699 -2.96 -6.23 22.70
C THR A 699 -2.78 -4.80 22.19
N THR A 700 -1.61 -4.46 21.68
CA THR A 700 -1.30 -3.16 21.05
C THR A 700 -1.08 -3.36 19.56
N SER A 701 -1.23 -2.28 18.79
CA SER A 701 -1.04 -2.24 17.34
C SER A 701 0.23 -2.99 16.90
N PRO A 702 0.15 -3.83 15.86
CA PRO A 702 1.31 -4.55 15.36
C PRO A 702 2.36 -3.63 14.74
N VAL A 703 2.05 -2.37 14.44
CA VAL A 703 3.03 -1.38 13.94
C VAL A 703 4.31 -1.34 14.80
N TRP A 704 4.20 -1.60 16.10
CA TRP A 704 5.32 -1.61 17.02
C TRP A 704 6.25 -2.81 16.87
N ARG A 705 5.84 -3.87 16.16
CA ARG A 705 6.69 -5.00 15.78
C ARG A 705 7.59 -4.69 14.59
N ILE A 706 7.24 -3.69 13.77
CA ILE A 706 8.08 -3.25 12.66
C ILE A 706 9.40 -2.71 13.21
N LYS A 707 10.50 -3.28 12.73
CA LYS A 707 11.85 -2.95 13.20
C LYS A 707 12.44 -1.85 12.32
N GLY A 708 12.90 -0.77 12.94
CA GLY A 708 13.55 0.34 12.24
C GLY A 708 12.60 1.39 11.67
N VAL A 709 11.27 1.27 11.88
CA VAL A 709 10.27 2.29 11.53
C VAL A 709 10.01 3.24 12.68
#